data_AF-A0A517QQ09-F1
#
_entry.id   AF-A0A517QQ09-F1
#
_cell.length_a   1.000
_cell.length_b   1.000
_cell.length_c   1.000
_cell.angle_alpha   90.00
_cell.angle_beta   90.00
_cell.angle_gamma   90.00
#
_symmetry.space_group_name_H-M   'P 1'
#
loop_
_entity.id
_entity.type
_entity.pdbx_description
1 polymer ?
#
loop_
_entity_poly.entity_id
_entity_poly.type
_entity_poly.pdbx_seq_one_letter_code
_entity_poly.pdbx_strand_id
1 'polypeptide(L)'
;MLRMISMRISIFLLIANIALGAEEASLQIEPAEVTLSGAFDRAQLLVSPKLDAAKAISAGDLTQQAEYTSSDENIVTVSSEGQLLAVMNGTAEITIQVGEKISKVPVTVTGVEETPEINYLTDVQPIMSRAGCNSGACHASQYGKGGFILSVFSFDPQKDREAIVTDRSQRRVNFIDPERSLFLKKPTMQVAHGGGKRLQAGSPDYQILLNWIRNQAPGPDQKSIRVTQLEVFPKEKIISPEHLQQLRVVATYSDDSKRDVTHWAKYSSLDDGVVSVSDNGLVTSAGLGQTSILVRFENFAQNVLFMTPYGDSHLADWQNNNFVDELASSKFEKLGITPSPLCDDATFVRRAFLDAVGSIPTIEETQQFLDDTSPNKREQLVDRLLGLTGNPSLDRYNDRYAALWTLKWSDLLRNSSRGAAADEQRMWAMHNWIKESFRTNKPIDQFTRELVTAKGSIYSSGPASYFRINSNSSDLAEATTQIFLGLRLGCAKCHHHPFEKYSQEDYYSFAAFFSRVGTKNSEEFGLFGRESVVIVKNSGEVRHPKTRKNLVPKTLDHVESDHPLDRRIPLADWLTSKENSLFAKSIANRYTSYLLGRGLVEPVDDMRETNPATNPELLDRLAQHFIDSDFDVKQLMRVIMTSRLYQLSSVPTSQNQTDSKFYSHYYVKRLSAEPLLDAIDQVTKSQTKFKSLPPGTRAIELPDGEYPDYFLTVFGKPRRVSVCECERMPDENLAQALHTLNGEILARKLADKAGRIESLTKDKVESDAAIEQLYLAALSRFPRPEEIQALKSFEKEAESPRQFYEDVLWTLLNSKEFLFNH
;
A
#
# COMPACT_ATOMS: atom_id res chain seq x y z
N MET A 1 54.98 -25.73 -61.19
CA MET A 1 54.93 -27.20 -61.28
C MET A 1 54.35 -27.70 -59.97
N LEU A 2 53.20 -28.40 -60.04
CA LEU A 2 52.38 -29.02 -58.98
C LEU A 2 51.60 -28.12 -57.97
N ARG A 3 50.42 -28.62 -57.58
CA ARG A 3 49.13 -27.96 -57.24
C ARG A 3 48.78 -27.89 -55.71
N MET A 4 47.97 -26.87 -55.34
CA MET A 4 46.74 -26.85 -54.47
C MET A 4 46.70 -27.20 -52.94
N ILE A 5 46.08 -26.26 -52.17
CA ILE A 5 44.98 -26.39 -51.14
C ILE A 5 45.24 -26.77 -49.63
N SER A 6 44.95 -25.80 -48.74
CA SER A 6 44.05 -25.73 -47.54
C SER A 6 44.25 -26.43 -46.14
N MET A 7 44.19 -25.58 -45.08
CA MET A 7 43.46 -25.60 -43.75
C MET A 7 43.68 -26.52 -42.52
N ARG A 8 43.58 -25.83 -41.34
CA ARG A 8 43.09 -26.15 -39.95
C ARG A 8 44.02 -26.89 -38.96
N ILE A 9 44.45 -26.31 -37.82
CA ILE A 9 43.84 -25.90 -36.50
C ILE A 9 43.47 -27.08 -35.56
N SER A 10 44.15 -27.15 -34.39
CA SER A 10 43.61 -27.49 -33.05
C SER A 10 44.68 -27.25 -31.96
N ILE A 11 44.38 -26.41 -30.95
CA ILE A 11 45.17 -26.26 -29.70
C ILE A 11 44.18 -26.36 -28.53
N PHE A 12 44.49 -27.26 -27.60
CA PHE A 12 43.80 -27.50 -26.33
C PHE A 12 44.07 -26.37 -25.32
N LEU A 13 43.06 -25.95 -24.55
CA LEU A 13 43.22 -25.15 -23.34
C LEU A 13 42.48 -25.82 -22.17
N LEU A 14 43.21 -25.97 -21.06
CA LEU A 14 42.83 -26.59 -19.80
C LEU A 14 41.86 -25.67 -19.03
N ILE A 15 40.71 -26.17 -18.60
CA ILE A 15 39.87 -25.53 -17.56
C ILE A 15 39.87 -26.46 -16.35
N ALA A 16 40.38 -25.96 -15.22
CA ALA A 16 40.33 -26.63 -13.93
C ALA A 16 38.97 -26.38 -13.28
N ASN A 17 38.19 -27.45 -13.09
CA ASN A 17 36.99 -27.44 -12.26
C ASN A 17 37.39 -27.46 -10.79
N ILE A 18 37.09 -26.38 -10.05
CA ILE A 18 37.07 -26.39 -8.59
C ILE A 18 35.72 -26.99 -8.19
N ALA A 19 35.71 -28.28 -7.90
CA ALA A 19 34.59 -28.96 -7.27
C ALA A 19 34.56 -28.59 -5.77
N LEU A 20 33.78 -27.57 -5.43
CA LEU A 20 33.24 -27.45 -4.07
C LEU A 20 32.11 -28.48 -3.98
N GLY A 21 32.30 -29.48 -3.11
CA GLY A 21 31.33 -30.54 -2.87
C GLY A 21 30.00 -29.97 -2.38
N ALA A 22 28.99 -30.00 -3.26
CA ALA A 22 27.60 -29.88 -2.86
C ALA A 22 27.17 -31.24 -2.28
N GLU A 23 26.68 -31.25 -1.04
CA GLU A 23 25.84 -32.34 -0.55
C GLU A 23 24.74 -32.62 -1.59
N GLU A 24 24.58 -33.88 -1.99
CA GLU A 24 23.58 -34.31 -2.97
C GLU A 24 22.16 -34.12 -2.40
N ALA A 25 21.59 -32.93 -2.57
CA ALA A 25 20.24 -32.63 -2.12
C ALA A 25 19.22 -33.56 -2.81
N SER A 26 18.53 -34.41 -2.05
CA SER A 26 17.38 -35.22 -2.51
C SER A 26 16.26 -34.33 -3.05
N LEU A 27 15.27 -34.87 -3.78
CA LEU A 27 14.11 -34.07 -4.22
C LEU A 27 13.12 -33.85 -3.06
N GLN A 28 12.47 -32.69 -3.06
CA GLN A 28 11.32 -32.37 -2.22
C GLN A 28 10.11 -32.21 -3.14
N ILE A 29 9.07 -33.00 -2.89
CA ILE A 29 7.82 -32.99 -3.64
C ILE A 29 6.70 -32.45 -2.75
N GLU A 30 5.93 -31.50 -3.29
CA GLU A 30 4.76 -30.97 -2.62
C GLU A 30 3.51 -31.10 -3.52
N PRO A 31 2.43 -31.76 -3.04
CA PRO A 31 2.32 -32.47 -1.77
C PRO A 31 3.09 -33.81 -1.79
N ALA A 32 3.45 -34.32 -0.61
CA ALA A 32 4.15 -35.61 -0.48
C ALA A 32 3.26 -36.83 -0.76
N GLU A 33 1.94 -36.65 -0.68
CA GLU A 33 0.90 -37.62 -1.01
C GLU A 33 -0.30 -36.88 -1.61
N VAL A 34 -1.07 -37.54 -2.48
CA VAL A 34 -2.23 -36.93 -3.15
C VAL A 34 -3.47 -37.78 -2.93
N THR A 35 -4.56 -37.14 -2.53
CA THR A 35 -5.90 -37.73 -2.54
C THR A 35 -6.77 -36.95 -3.51
N LEU A 36 -7.40 -37.64 -4.47
CA LEU A 36 -8.33 -37.07 -5.44
C LEU A 36 -9.74 -37.66 -5.20
N SER A 37 -10.75 -36.80 -5.24
CA SER A 37 -12.15 -37.17 -5.01
C SER A 37 -13.03 -36.73 -6.18
N GLY A 38 -13.42 -37.69 -7.03
CA GLY A 38 -14.31 -37.48 -8.18
C GLY A 38 -13.62 -37.55 -9.55
N ALA A 39 -14.43 -37.74 -10.59
CA ALA A 39 -13.98 -38.03 -11.97
C ALA A 39 -13.18 -36.91 -12.68
N PHE A 40 -13.03 -35.75 -12.06
CA PHE A 40 -12.37 -34.57 -12.66
C PHE A 40 -11.43 -33.86 -11.69
N ASP A 41 -11.21 -34.46 -10.52
CA ASP A 41 -10.36 -33.86 -9.51
C ASP A 41 -8.90 -33.88 -9.97
N ARG A 42 -8.18 -32.82 -9.64
CA ARG A 42 -6.84 -32.54 -10.16
C ARG A 42 -5.93 -32.10 -9.03
N ALA A 43 -4.64 -32.35 -9.17
CA ALA A 43 -3.62 -31.81 -8.27
C ALA A 43 -2.39 -31.37 -9.06
N GLN A 44 -1.75 -30.28 -8.63
CA GLN A 44 -0.46 -29.85 -9.16
C GLN A 44 0.65 -30.36 -8.24
N LEU A 45 1.64 -31.06 -8.80
CA LEU A 45 2.89 -31.38 -8.11
C LEU A 45 3.87 -30.22 -8.26
N LEU A 46 4.58 -29.88 -7.17
CA LEU A 46 5.74 -29.00 -7.18
C LEU A 46 6.99 -29.81 -6.84
N VAL A 47 8.06 -29.62 -7.62
CA VAL A 47 9.34 -30.33 -7.45
C VAL A 47 10.44 -29.31 -7.18
N SER A 48 11.19 -29.51 -6.11
CA SER A 48 12.33 -28.65 -5.74
C SER A 48 13.48 -29.46 -5.15
N PRO A 49 14.71 -28.93 -5.11
CA PRO A 49 15.78 -29.49 -4.30
C PRO A 49 15.41 -29.42 -2.81
N LYS A 50 15.64 -30.50 -2.07
CA LYS A 50 15.49 -30.50 -0.61
C LYS A 50 16.60 -29.67 0.02
N LEU A 51 16.25 -28.51 0.55
CA LEU A 51 17.14 -27.59 1.26
C LEU A 51 16.55 -27.26 2.63
N ASP A 52 17.38 -26.70 3.51
CA ASP A 52 16.89 -26.10 4.75
C ASP A 52 15.89 -24.96 4.45
N ALA A 53 14.94 -24.72 5.37
CA ALA A 53 13.85 -23.76 5.18
C ALA A 53 14.35 -22.35 4.77
N ALA A 54 15.47 -21.89 5.33
CA ALA A 54 16.06 -20.58 4.99
C ALA A 54 16.56 -20.49 3.54
N LYS A 55 16.97 -21.61 2.93
CA LYS A 55 17.45 -21.68 1.54
C LYS A 55 16.36 -22.09 0.55
N ALA A 56 15.23 -22.62 1.03
CA ALA A 56 14.12 -23.09 0.20
C ALA A 56 13.49 -21.96 -0.65
N ILE A 57 13.49 -20.72 -0.14
CA ILE A 57 12.94 -19.54 -0.85
C ILE A 57 13.76 -19.24 -2.13
N SER A 58 15.06 -19.56 -2.14
CA SER A 58 15.95 -19.40 -3.30
C SER A 58 16.17 -20.70 -4.09
N ALA A 59 15.53 -21.80 -3.69
CA ALA A 59 15.68 -23.08 -4.38
C ALA A 59 15.12 -23.00 -5.81
N GLY A 60 15.82 -23.51 -6.82
CA GLY A 60 15.28 -23.57 -8.18
C GLY A 60 14.03 -24.48 -8.25
N ASP A 61 13.06 -24.11 -9.08
CA ASP A 61 11.94 -24.99 -9.42
C ASP A 61 12.39 -26.04 -10.45
N LEU A 62 12.12 -27.31 -10.16
CA LEU A 62 12.43 -28.46 -11.00
C LEU A 62 11.18 -29.10 -11.62
N THR A 63 9.99 -28.56 -11.39
CA THR A 63 8.69 -29.10 -11.81
C THR A 63 8.62 -29.30 -13.32
N GLN A 64 9.09 -28.32 -14.10
CA GLN A 64 9.13 -28.37 -15.57
C GLN A 64 10.34 -29.16 -16.10
N GLN A 65 11.30 -29.51 -15.23
CA GLN A 65 12.48 -30.30 -15.59
C GLN A 65 12.32 -31.78 -15.25
N ALA A 66 11.26 -32.14 -14.51
CA ALA A 66 10.99 -33.49 -14.07
C ALA A 66 10.24 -34.30 -15.14
N GLU A 67 10.62 -35.56 -15.25
CA GLU A 67 9.85 -36.57 -15.98
C GLU A 67 8.88 -37.26 -15.02
N TYR A 68 7.62 -37.37 -15.43
CA TYR A 68 6.56 -37.95 -14.62
C TYR A 68 6.03 -39.23 -15.26
N THR A 69 5.77 -40.26 -14.44
CA THR A 69 5.16 -41.51 -14.91
C THR A 69 4.19 -42.04 -13.86
N SER A 70 2.98 -42.41 -14.28
CA SER A 70 2.00 -43.08 -13.42
C SER A 70 2.22 -44.60 -13.44
N SER A 71 2.14 -45.24 -12.27
CA SER A 71 2.15 -46.69 -12.18
C SER A 71 0.90 -47.34 -12.79
N ASP A 72 -0.22 -46.60 -12.87
CA ASP A 72 -1.46 -47.03 -13.50
C ASP A 72 -2.25 -45.81 -14.04
N GLU A 73 -2.13 -45.57 -15.34
CA GLU A 73 -2.83 -44.48 -16.04
C GLU A 73 -4.35 -44.64 -16.06
N ASN A 74 -4.87 -45.84 -15.77
CA ASN A 74 -6.30 -46.06 -15.66
C ASN A 74 -6.88 -45.51 -14.34
N ILE A 75 -6.03 -45.31 -13.32
CA ILE A 75 -6.42 -44.73 -12.02
C ILE A 75 -6.17 -43.23 -12.04
N VAL A 76 -4.97 -42.80 -12.44
CA VAL A 76 -4.55 -41.40 -12.46
C VAL A 76 -3.59 -41.16 -13.61
N THR A 77 -3.80 -40.07 -14.36
CA THR A 77 -2.85 -39.59 -15.37
C THR A 77 -2.03 -38.43 -14.83
N VAL A 78 -0.82 -38.25 -15.38
CA VAL A 78 0.06 -37.14 -15.05
C VAL A 78 0.56 -36.46 -16.33
N SER A 79 0.48 -35.13 -16.39
CA SER A 79 0.99 -34.36 -17.52
C SER A 79 2.51 -34.16 -17.42
N SER A 80 3.14 -33.70 -18.50
CA SER A 80 4.55 -33.27 -18.50
C SER A 80 4.82 -32.07 -17.58
N GLU A 81 3.78 -31.36 -17.15
CA GLU A 81 3.86 -30.21 -16.23
C GLU A 81 3.60 -30.63 -14.77
N GLY A 82 3.49 -31.93 -14.47
CA GLY A 82 3.24 -32.45 -13.12
C GLY A 82 1.78 -32.31 -12.66
N GLN A 83 0.84 -32.10 -13.57
CA GLN A 83 -0.59 -32.05 -13.24
C GLN A 83 -1.21 -33.45 -13.24
N LEU A 84 -1.80 -33.84 -12.12
CA LEU A 84 -2.55 -35.08 -11.95
C LEU A 84 -4.02 -34.90 -12.32
N LEU A 85 -4.62 -35.93 -12.92
CA LEU A 85 -6.05 -36.02 -13.20
C LEU A 85 -6.59 -37.39 -12.82
N ALA A 86 -7.62 -37.40 -11.97
CA ALA A 86 -8.34 -38.61 -11.57
C ALA A 86 -9.04 -39.27 -12.78
N VAL A 87 -8.96 -40.59 -12.87
CA VAL A 87 -9.60 -41.38 -13.94
C VAL A 87 -10.53 -42.44 -13.37
N MET A 88 -10.08 -43.26 -12.39
CA MET A 88 -10.91 -44.28 -11.72
C MET A 88 -10.51 -44.45 -10.26
N ASN A 89 -11.42 -45.01 -9.45
CA ASN A 89 -11.16 -45.31 -8.04
C ASN A 89 -10.03 -46.34 -7.90
N GLY A 90 -9.08 -46.08 -7.00
CA GLY A 90 -7.95 -46.96 -6.76
C GLY A 90 -6.75 -46.23 -6.16
N THR A 91 -5.62 -46.92 -6.10
CA THR A 91 -4.34 -46.36 -5.65
C THR A 91 -3.28 -46.55 -6.73
N ALA A 92 -2.50 -45.51 -6.98
CA ALA A 92 -1.37 -45.52 -7.91
C ALA A 92 -0.18 -44.76 -7.30
N GLU A 93 0.97 -44.83 -7.94
CA GLU A 93 2.18 -44.09 -7.55
C GLU A 93 2.69 -43.28 -8.74
N ILE A 94 3.01 -42.01 -8.51
CA ILE A 94 3.66 -41.15 -9.50
C ILE A 94 5.16 -41.18 -9.24
N THR A 95 5.91 -41.67 -10.23
CA THR A 95 7.37 -41.59 -10.24
C THR A 95 7.79 -40.27 -10.87
N ILE A 96 8.68 -39.55 -10.19
CA ILE A 96 9.17 -38.21 -10.54
C ILE A 96 10.68 -38.30 -10.64
N GLN A 97 11.23 -38.03 -11.82
CA GLN A 97 12.65 -38.15 -12.09
C GLN A 97 13.24 -36.82 -12.57
N VAL A 98 14.32 -36.36 -11.93
CA VAL A 98 15.12 -35.20 -12.36
C VAL A 98 16.59 -35.63 -12.45
N GLY A 99 17.09 -35.82 -13.68
CA GLY A 99 18.39 -36.43 -13.90
C GLY A 99 18.45 -37.85 -13.32
N GLU A 100 19.38 -38.11 -12.41
CA GLU A 100 19.53 -39.41 -11.72
C GLU A 100 18.67 -39.52 -10.44
N LYS A 101 18.02 -38.43 -10.02
CA LYS A 101 17.25 -38.40 -8.76
C LYS A 101 15.82 -38.84 -9.03
N ILE A 102 15.32 -39.76 -8.21
CA ILE A 102 13.97 -40.31 -8.30
C ILE A 102 13.22 -40.08 -6.99
N SER A 103 11.95 -39.72 -7.07
CA SER A 103 11.02 -39.67 -5.95
C SER A 103 9.67 -40.22 -6.36
N LYS A 104 8.91 -40.69 -5.38
CA LYS A 104 7.63 -41.37 -5.58
C LYS A 104 6.58 -40.74 -4.70
N VAL A 105 5.41 -40.46 -5.29
CA VAL A 105 4.25 -39.88 -4.59
C VAL A 105 3.09 -40.86 -4.67
N PRO A 106 2.57 -41.35 -3.53
CA PRO A 106 1.36 -42.15 -3.52
C PRO A 106 0.14 -41.28 -3.86
N VAL A 107 -0.75 -41.83 -4.70
CA VAL A 107 -2.00 -41.20 -5.11
C VAL A 107 -3.16 -42.14 -4.83
N THR A 108 -4.18 -41.64 -4.11
CA THR A 108 -5.44 -42.34 -3.89
C THR A 108 -6.57 -41.60 -4.59
N VAL A 109 -7.33 -42.30 -5.42
CA VAL A 109 -8.50 -41.77 -6.13
C VAL A 109 -9.76 -42.44 -5.57
N THR A 110 -10.74 -41.63 -5.19
CA THR A 110 -12.04 -42.08 -4.67
C THR A 110 -13.19 -41.28 -5.29
N GLY A 111 -14.44 -41.75 -5.13
CA GLY A 111 -15.62 -41.00 -5.56
C GLY A 111 -15.79 -40.81 -7.08
N VAL A 112 -15.08 -41.55 -7.92
CA VAL A 112 -15.31 -41.58 -9.37
C VAL A 112 -16.55 -42.43 -9.65
N GLU A 113 -17.60 -41.79 -10.17
CA GLU A 113 -18.88 -42.40 -10.53
C GLU A 113 -19.17 -42.24 -12.03
N GLU A 114 -20.01 -43.14 -12.58
CA GLU A 114 -20.40 -43.09 -14.00
C GLU A 114 -21.19 -41.82 -14.34
N THR A 115 -22.03 -41.35 -13.40
CA THR A 115 -22.79 -40.09 -13.51
C THR A 115 -22.41 -39.16 -12.35
N PRO A 116 -21.34 -38.37 -12.49
CA PRO A 116 -20.85 -37.55 -11.39
C PRO A 116 -21.88 -36.49 -10.99
N GLU A 117 -22.15 -36.35 -9.70
CA GLU A 117 -22.93 -35.25 -9.16
C GLU A 117 -22.12 -33.95 -9.30
N ILE A 118 -22.68 -32.95 -9.97
CA ILE A 118 -21.99 -31.68 -10.25
C ILE A 118 -22.66 -30.56 -9.46
N ASN A 119 -21.91 -29.91 -8.60
CA ASN A 119 -22.36 -28.78 -7.80
C ASN A 119 -22.16 -27.46 -8.54
N TYR A 120 -23.17 -26.60 -8.49
CA TYR A 120 -23.09 -25.30 -9.17
C TYR A 120 -21.99 -24.40 -8.60
N LEU A 121 -21.86 -24.35 -7.27
CA LEU A 121 -20.91 -23.46 -6.60
C LEU A 121 -19.47 -23.96 -6.73
N THR A 122 -19.21 -25.25 -6.49
CA THR A 122 -17.83 -25.76 -6.43
C THR A 122 -17.26 -26.17 -7.78
N ASP A 123 -18.10 -26.46 -8.79
CA ASP A 123 -17.63 -27.03 -10.06
C ASP A 123 -17.99 -26.16 -11.28
N VAL A 124 -19.22 -25.62 -11.35
CA VAL A 124 -19.68 -24.82 -12.52
C VAL A 124 -19.19 -23.39 -12.46
N GLN A 125 -19.36 -22.73 -11.32
CA GLN A 125 -19.01 -21.32 -11.13
C GLN A 125 -17.51 -21.04 -11.33
N PRO A 126 -16.58 -21.87 -10.82
CA PRO A 126 -15.15 -21.69 -11.07
C PRO A 126 -14.79 -21.74 -12.56
N ILE A 127 -15.37 -22.66 -13.32
CA ILE A 127 -15.15 -22.77 -14.78
C ILE A 127 -15.61 -21.50 -15.49
N MET A 128 -16.81 -21.01 -15.19
CA MET A 128 -17.32 -19.77 -15.80
C MET A 128 -16.44 -18.56 -15.47
N SER A 129 -15.99 -18.50 -14.22
CA SER A 129 -15.09 -17.44 -13.73
C SER A 129 -13.77 -17.49 -14.46
N ARG A 130 -13.11 -18.66 -14.46
CA ARG A 130 -11.84 -18.93 -15.15
C ARG A 130 -11.91 -18.61 -16.64
N ALA A 131 -12.93 -19.08 -17.33
CA ALA A 131 -13.18 -18.80 -18.75
C ALA A 131 -13.49 -17.32 -19.05
N GLY A 132 -13.75 -16.51 -18.02
CA GLY A 132 -14.03 -15.07 -18.15
C GLY A 132 -15.46 -14.75 -18.62
N CYS A 133 -16.37 -15.72 -18.59
CA CYS A 133 -17.76 -15.56 -19.04
C CYS A 133 -18.50 -14.47 -18.23
N ASN A 134 -18.29 -14.44 -16.92
CA ASN A 134 -18.86 -13.52 -15.94
C ASN A 134 -17.98 -12.28 -15.68
N SER A 135 -17.09 -11.92 -16.62
CA SER A 135 -16.27 -10.71 -16.53
C SER A 135 -17.01 -9.46 -17.02
N GLY A 136 -16.59 -8.28 -16.56
CA GLY A 136 -17.16 -6.99 -16.98
C GLY A 136 -17.02 -6.69 -18.48
N ALA A 137 -16.04 -7.31 -19.16
CA ALA A 137 -15.89 -7.22 -20.62
C ALA A 137 -16.89 -8.13 -21.38
N CYS A 138 -17.43 -9.16 -20.71
CA CYS A 138 -18.33 -10.16 -21.29
C CYS A 138 -19.75 -10.06 -20.71
N HIS A 139 -20.31 -11.15 -20.19
CA HIS A 139 -21.72 -11.21 -19.81
C HIS A 139 -22.03 -10.47 -18.51
N ALA A 140 -21.02 -10.06 -17.74
CA ALA A 140 -21.22 -9.21 -16.56
C ALA A 140 -21.05 -7.70 -16.83
N SER A 141 -20.96 -7.30 -18.09
CA SER A 141 -21.13 -5.89 -18.46
C SER A 141 -22.53 -5.39 -18.06
N GLN A 142 -22.68 -4.06 -17.89
CA GLN A 142 -23.94 -3.44 -17.43
C GLN A 142 -25.20 -3.92 -18.17
N TYR A 143 -25.09 -4.20 -19.47
CA TYR A 143 -26.19 -4.67 -20.33
C TYR A 143 -26.04 -6.15 -20.76
N GLY A 144 -25.02 -6.84 -20.25
CA GLY A 144 -24.57 -8.15 -20.73
C GLY A 144 -24.24 -8.16 -22.22
N LYS A 145 -24.24 -9.36 -22.83
CA LYS A 145 -23.99 -9.55 -24.27
C LYS A 145 -25.08 -10.41 -24.89
N GLY A 146 -25.69 -9.92 -25.97
CA GLY A 146 -26.72 -10.66 -26.70
C GLY A 146 -27.93 -11.05 -25.85
N GLY A 147 -28.31 -10.22 -24.86
CA GLY A 147 -29.41 -10.49 -23.94
C GLY A 147 -29.12 -11.62 -22.94
N PHE A 148 -27.85 -11.99 -22.75
CA PHE A 148 -27.37 -12.87 -21.68
C PHE A 148 -26.53 -12.05 -20.71
N ILE A 149 -27.01 -11.95 -19.46
CA ILE A 149 -26.44 -11.13 -18.39
C ILE A 149 -26.09 -12.06 -17.23
N LEU A 150 -24.85 -12.01 -16.79
CA LEU A 150 -24.36 -12.67 -15.57
C LEU A 150 -23.99 -11.60 -14.54
N SER A 151 -23.93 -11.99 -13.28
CA SER A 151 -23.35 -11.17 -12.21
C SER A 151 -21.83 -11.08 -12.36
N VAL A 152 -21.23 -9.97 -11.92
CA VAL A 152 -19.78 -9.76 -11.97
C VAL A 152 -19.11 -10.77 -11.06
N PHE A 153 -18.18 -11.57 -11.62
CA PHE A 153 -17.45 -12.62 -10.91
C PHE A 153 -18.35 -13.66 -10.21
N SER A 154 -19.57 -13.86 -10.71
CA SER A 154 -20.56 -14.78 -10.16
C SER A 154 -20.97 -14.50 -8.71
N PHE A 155 -21.04 -13.23 -8.35
CA PHE A 155 -21.48 -12.79 -7.03
C PHE A 155 -22.95 -13.14 -6.71
N ASP A 156 -23.78 -13.44 -7.72
CA ASP A 156 -25.18 -13.89 -7.54
C ASP A 156 -25.40 -15.23 -8.28
N PRO A 157 -24.99 -16.36 -7.67
CA PRO A 157 -25.00 -17.67 -8.33
C PRO A 157 -26.40 -18.14 -8.74
N GLN A 158 -27.42 -17.80 -7.94
CA GLN A 158 -28.81 -18.18 -8.24
C GLN A 158 -29.29 -17.45 -9.50
N LYS A 159 -29.04 -16.14 -9.58
CA LYS A 159 -29.39 -15.35 -10.76
C LYS A 159 -28.59 -15.77 -12.00
N ASP A 160 -27.31 -16.10 -11.84
CA ASP A 160 -26.48 -16.60 -12.93
C ASP A 160 -27.07 -17.91 -13.49
N ARG A 161 -27.46 -18.83 -12.61
CA ARG A 161 -28.11 -20.10 -12.99
C ARG A 161 -29.44 -19.84 -13.70
N GLU A 162 -30.28 -18.95 -13.21
CA GLU A 162 -31.53 -18.54 -13.89
C GLU A 162 -31.27 -17.95 -15.28
N ALA A 163 -30.24 -17.11 -15.42
CA ALA A 163 -29.84 -16.52 -16.70
C ALA A 163 -29.37 -17.57 -17.72
N ILE A 164 -28.73 -18.65 -17.24
CA ILE A 164 -28.28 -19.78 -18.05
C ILE A 164 -29.45 -20.69 -18.42
N VAL A 165 -30.23 -21.12 -17.43
CA VAL A 165 -31.17 -22.23 -17.58
C VAL A 165 -32.57 -21.75 -17.98
N THR A 166 -33.12 -20.71 -17.32
CA THR A 166 -34.53 -20.35 -17.45
C THR A 166 -34.79 -19.18 -18.38
N ASP A 167 -33.88 -18.19 -18.41
CA ASP A 167 -34.06 -16.95 -19.15
C ASP A 167 -34.29 -17.16 -20.65
N ARG A 168 -35.08 -16.25 -21.24
CA ARG A 168 -35.41 -16.27 -22.67
C ARG A 168 -36.02 -17.60 -23.13
N SER A 169 -36.92 -18.17 -22.34
CA SER A 169 -37.62 -19.43 -22.65
C SER A 169 -36.66 -20.61 -22.80
N GLN A 170 -35.68 -20.74 -21.89
CA GLN A 170 -34.73 -21.87 -21.82
C GLN A 170 -33.89 -22.09 -23.08
N ARG A 171 -33.67 -21.05 -23.90
CA ARG A 171 -33.00 -21.21 -25.21
C ARG A 171 -31.52 -21.60 -25.17
N ARG A 172 -30.88 -21.60 -23.99
CA ARG A 172 -29.41 -21.80 -23.86
C ARG A 172 -29.01 -23.21 -23.46
N VAL A 173 -29.92 -23.95 -22.82
CA VAL A 173 -29.70 -25.32 -22.33
C VAL A 173 -30.70 -26.25 -22.99
N ASN A 174 -30.25 -27.43 -23.42
CA ASN A 174 -31.09 -28.48 -23.96
C ASN A 174 -30.93 -29.72 -23.09
N PHE A 175 -31.96 -30.09 -22.33
CA PHE A 175 -31.90 -31.25 -21.44
C PHE A 175 -32.08 -32.61 -22.14
N ILE A 176 -32.61 -32.61 -23.38
CA ILE A 176 -32.81 -33.83 -24.18
C ILE A 176 -31.52 -34.20 -24.92
N ASP A 177 -30.83 -33.19 -25.45
CA ASP A 177 -29.53 -33.34 -26.13
C ASP A 177 -28.56 -32.29 -25.54
N PRO A 178 -27.97 -32.56 -24.36
CA PRO A 178 -27.09 -31.65 -23.62
C PRO A 178 -25.96 -31.06 -24.46
N GLU A 179 -25.36 -31.84 -25.35
CA GLU A 179 -24.31 -31.45 -26.28
C GLU A 179 -24.77 -30.37 -27.27
N ARG A 180 -26.08 -30.27 -27.55
CA ARG A 180 -26.67 -29.19 -28.37
C ARG A 180 -26.87 -27.86 -27.63
N SER A 181 -26.64 -27.81 -26.32
CA SER A 181 -26.80 -26.59 -25.53
C SER A 181 -25.93 -25.45 -26.07
N LEU A 182 -26.53 -24.29 -26.34
CA LEU A 182 -25.76 -23.09 -26.75
C LEU A 182 -24.75 -22.67 -25.68
N PHE A 183 -25.03 -22.97 -24.42
CA PHE A 183 -24.12 -22.76 -23.29
C PHE A 183 -22.79 -23.51 -23.46
N LEU A 184 -22.77 -24.66 -24.14
CA LEU A 184 -21.54 -25.39 -24.48
C LEU A 184 -21.01 -25.02 -25.86
N LYS A 185 -21.88 -24.87 -26.85
CA LYS A 185 -21.50 -24.67 -28.26
C LYS A 185 -20.84 -23.32 -28.54
N LYS A 186 -21.27 -22.26 -27.86
CA LYS A 186 -20.70 -20.92 -28.05
C LYS A 186 -19.27 -20.80 -27.50
N PRO A 187 -18.98 -21.13 -26.23
CA PRO A 187 -17.61 -21.01 -25.72
C PRO A 187 -16.63 -21.97 -26.40
N THR A 188 -17.10 -23.08 -26.97
CA THR A 188 -16.26 -24.00 -27.78
C THR A 188 -16.13 -23.61 -29.25
N MET A 189 -16.76 -22.51 -29.69
CA MET A 189 -16.80 -22.04 -31.08
C MET A 189 -17.40 -23.04 -32.09
N GLN A 190 -18.16 -24.04 -31.62
CA GLN A 190 -19.01 -24.87 -32.49
C GLN A 190 -20.18 -24.06 -33.08
N VAL A 191 -20.53 -22.95 -32.42
CA VAL A 191 -21.39 -21.89 -32.95
C VAL A 191 -20.67 -20.55 -32.74
N ALA A 192 -20.82 -19.63 -33.69
CA ALA A 192 -20.18 -18.32 -33.63
C ALA A 192 -20.47 -17.59 -32.31
N HIS A 193 -19.41 -17.12 -31.66
CA HIS A 193 -19.46 -16.42 -30.38
C HIS A 193 -18.61 -15.15 -30.45
N GLY A 194 -19.25 -14.00 -30.23
CA GLY A 194 -18.57 -12.70 -30.27
C GLY A 194 -17.49 -12.51 -29.19
N GLY A 195 -17.50 -13.35 -28.14
CA GLY A 195 -16.44 -13.38 -27.13
C GLY A 195 -15.25 -14.29 -27.48
N GLY A 196 -15.25 -14.95 -28.65
CA GLY A 196 -14.23 -15.89 -29.08
C GLY A 196 -14.31 -17.27 -28.40
N LYS A 197 -13.29 -18.10 -28.61
CA LYS A 197 -13.13 -19.41 -27.96
C LYS A 197 -12.78 -19.21 -26.49
N ARG A 198 -13.53 -19.85 -25.59
CA ARG A 198 -13.40 -19.76 -24.12
C ARG A 198 -13.28 -21.11 -23.43
N LEU A 199 -13.63 -22.20 -24.14
CA LEU A 199 -13.60 -23.56 -23.62
C LEU A 199 -13.13 -24.51 -24.74
N GLN A 200 -12.37 -25.55 -24.38
CA GLN A 200 -11.99 -26.60 -25.32
C GLN A 200 -13.04 -27.71 -25.29
N ALA A 201 -13.55 -28.11 -26.46
CA ALA A 201 -14.49 -29.24 -26.53
C ALA A 201 -13.78 -30.52 -26.05
N GLY A 202 -14.45 -31.29 -25.20
CA GLY A 202 -13.94 -32.54 -24.63
C GLY A 202 -12.97 -32.38 -23.46
N SER A 203 -12.61 -31.16 -23.05
CA SER A 203 -11.78 -30.95 -21.84
C SER A 203 -12.52 -31.37 -20.56
N PRO A 204 -11.81 -31.59 -19.43
CA PRO A 204 -12.45 -31.84 -18.14
C PRO A 204 -13.52 -30.81 -17.79
N ASP A 205 -13.21 -29.51 -17.96
CA ASP A 205 -14.17 -28.43 -17.71
C ASP A 205 -15.41 -28.53 -18.62
N TYR A 206 -15.25 -28.92 -19.88
CA TYR A 206 -16.39 -29.17 -20.77
C TYR A 206 -17.25 -30.35 -20.28
N GLN A 207 -16.62 -31.43 -19.82
CA GLN A 207 -17.33 -32.60 -19.29
C GLN A 207 -18.07 -32.28 -18.00
N ILE A 208 -17.50 -31.45 -17.12
CA ILE A 208 -18.19 -30.96 -15.91
C ILE A 208 -19.44 -30.19 -16.28
N LEU A 209 -19.35 -29.21 -17.20
CA LEU A 209 -20.51 -28.43 -17.63
C LEU A 209 -21.55 -29.30 -18.36
N LEU A 210 -21.11 -30.29 -19.13
CA LEU A 210 -22.00 -31.24 -19.81
C LEU A 210 -22.74 -32.13 -18.82
N ASN A 211 -22.05 -32.69 -17.82
CA ASN A 211 -22.66 -33.51 -16.77
C ASN A 211 -23.58 -32.68 -15.88
N TRP A 212 -23.24 -31.41 -15.60
CA TRP A 212 -24.15 -30.49 -14.92
C TRP A 212 -25.48 -30.36 -15.68
N ILE A 213 -25.46 -30.20 -17.01
CA ILE A 213 -26.68 -30.15 -17.82
C ILE A 213 -27.43 -31.48 -17.81
N ARG A 214 -26.72 -32.62 -17.94
CA ARG A 214 -27.31 -33.97 -17.86
C ARG A 214 -28.04 -34.19 -16.53
N ASN A 215 -27.48 -33.68 -15.45
CA ASN A 215 -28.06 -33.70 -14.10
C ASN A 215 -29.21 -32.68 -13.92
N GLN A 216 -29.81 -32.18 -15.00
CA GLN A 216 -30.87 -31.16 -15.00
C GLN A 216 -30.44 -29.79 -14.47
N ALA A 217 -29.14 -29.45 -14.59
CA ALA A 217 -28.56 -28.17 -14.24
C ALA A 217 -29.00 -27.67 -12.84
N PRO A 218 -28.69 -28.43 -11.77
CA PRO A 218 -29.05 -28.05 -10.41
C PRO A 218 -28.49 -26.68 -10.05
N GLY A 219 -29.23 -25.94 -9.23
CA GLY A 219 -28.83 -24.60 -8.80
C GLY A 219 -27.89 -24.65 -7.59
N PRO A 220 -27.46 -23.48 -7.10
CA PRO A 220 -26.80 -23.40 -5.80
C PRO A 220 -27.75 -23.91 -4.71
N ASP A 221 -27.28 -24.85 -3.87
CA ASP A 221 -27.98 -25.33 -2.68
C ASP A 221 -27.52 -24.54 -1.45
N GLN A 222 -28.40 -24.32 -0.47
CA GLN A 222 -28.02 -23.78 0.83
C GLN A 222 -27.05 -24.69 1.59
N LYS A 223 -27.02 -25.99 1.28
CA LYS A 223 -26.05 -26.95 1.82
C LYS A 223 -24.74 -27.02 1.06
N SER A 224 -24.60 -26.30 -0.07
CA SER A 224 -23.35 -26.30 -0.83
C SER A 224 -22.21 -25.76 0.03
N ILE A 225 -21.12 -26.52 0.10
CA ILE A 225 -19.88 -26.10 0.73
C ILE A 225 -19.31 -24.87 0.00
N ARG A 226 -18.61 -24.00 0.73
CA ARG A 226 -18.04 -22.76 0.21
C ARG A 226 -16.58 -22.66 0.57
N VAL A 227 -15.79 -21.98 -0.25
CA VAL A 227 -14.39 -21.70 0.09
C VAL A 227 -14.33 -20.82 1.35
N THR A 228 -13.54 -21.24 2.32
CA THR A 228 -13.25 -20.52 3.57
C THR A 228 -11.84 -19.96 3.59
N GLN A 229 -10.91 -20.58 2.86
CA GLN A 229 -9.51 -20.17 2.78
C GLN A 229 -8.91 -20.55 1.42
N LEU A 230 -7.99 -19.71 0.93
CA LEU A 230 -7.17 -19.97 -0.25
C LEU A 230 -5.69 -19.93 0.16
N GLU A 231 -4.93 -20.98 -0.18
CA GLU A 231 -3.48 -21.05 0.03
C GLU A 231 -2.77 -21.20 -1.30
N VAL A 232 -1.67 -20.46 -1.49
CA VAL A 232 -0.84 -20.53 -2.70
C VAL A 232 0.58 -20.92 -2.30
N PHE A 233 1.16 -21.84 -3.06
CA PHE A 233 2.49 -22.38 -2.83
C PHE A 233 3.38 -22.13 -4.05
N PRO A 234 4.63 -21.64 -3.84
CA PRO A 234 5.14 -21.08 -2.58
C PRO A 234 4.45 -19.75 -2.22
N LYS A 235 4.59 -19.29 -0.97
CA LYS A 235 4.08 -17.97 -0.51
C LYS A 235 4.98 -16.80 -0.91
N GLU A 236 6.29 -17.05 -0.94
CA GLU A 236 7.29 -16.13 -1.44
C GLU A 236 8.41 -16.90 -2.17
N LYS A 237 9.05 -16.24 -3.14
CA LYS A 237 10.14 -16.82 -3.91
C LYS A 237 11.19 -15.78 -4.30
N ILE A 238 12.46 -16.14 -4.13
CA ILE A 238 13.58 -15.47 -4.79
C ILE A 238 13.92 -16.28 -6.03
N ILE A 239 13.82 -15.67 -7.20
CA ILE A 239 14.03 -16.31 -8.49
C ILE A 239 15.21 -15.66 -9.20
N SER A 240 16.12 -16.49 -9.73
CA SER A 240 17.20 -16.00 -10.58
C SER A 240 16.64 -15.62 -11.97
N PRO A 241 17.28 -14.68 -12.69
CA PRO A 241 16.88 -14.36 -14.06
C PRO A 241 16.79 -15.62 -14.96
N GLU A 242 15.86 -15.59 -15.91
CA GLU A 242 15.53 -16.68 -16.85
C GLU A 242 15.09 -18.02 -16.21
N HIS A 243 14.70 -18.02 -14.93
CA HIS A 243 14.17 -19.23 -14.27
C HIS A 243 12.64 -19.23 -14.22
N LEU A 244 12.09 -20.44 -14.05
CA LEU A 244 10.66 -20.71 -13.96
C LEU A 244 10.27 -21.05 -12.52
N GLN A 245 9.01 -20.81 -12.15
CA GLN A 245 8.40 -21.26 -10.90
C GLN A 245 6.93 -21.63 -11.14
N GLN A 246 6.56 -22.89 -10.96
CA GLN A 246 5.19 -23.35 -10.97
C GLN A 246 4.50 -22.98 -9.65
N LEU A 247 3.28 -22.46 -9.74
CA LEU A 247 2.42 -22.22 -8.59
C LEU A 247 1.44 -23.39 -8.39
N ARG A 248 1.07 -23.59 -7.13
CA ARG A 248 -0.02 -24.48 -6.72
C ARG A 248 -1.01 -23.72 -5.85
N VAL A 249 -2.30 -23.93 -6.07
CA VAL A 249 -3.39 -23.23 -5.35
C VAL A 249 -4.30 -24.25 -4.71
N VAL A 250 -4.53 -24.13 -3.40
CA VAL A 250 -5.37 -25.03 -2.62
C VAL A 250 -6.48 -24.22 -1.95
N ALA A 251 -7.73 -24.61 -2.19
CA ALA A 251 -8.90 -24.07 -1.51
C ALA A 251 -9.31 -25.00 -0.37
N THR A 252 -9.54 -24.43 0.81
CA THR A 252 -10.21 -25.11 1.93
C THR A 252 -11.68 -24.72 1.93
N TYR A 253 -12.56 -25.69 2.08
CA TYR A 253 -14.01 -25.51 2.07
C TYR A 253 -14.60 -25.54 3.48
N SER A 254 -15.86 -25.15 3.62
CA SER A 254 -16.60 -25.06 4.90
C SER A 254 -16.83 -26.40 5.61
N ASP A 255 -16.55 -27.52 4.95
CA ASP A 255 -16.55 -28.88 5.52
C ASP A 255 -15.12 -29.38 5.83
N ASP A 256 -14.14 -28.47 5.86
CA ASP A 256 -12.71 -28.71 6.03
C ASP A 256 -12.04 -29.52 4.91
N SER A 257 -12.78 -29.86 3.85
CA SER A 257 -12.18 -30.50 2.67
C SER A 257 -11.24 -29.52 1.97
N LYS A 258 -10.15 -30.06 1.40
CA LYS A 258 -9.17 -29.30 0.61
C LYS A 258 -9.18 -29.79 -0.83
N ARG A 259 -9.24 -28.88 -1.79
CA ARG A 259 -9.08 -29.19 -3.21
C ARG A 259 -7.99 -28.33 -3.83
N ASP A 260 -7.23 -28.94 -4.72
CA ASP A 260 -6.27 -28.21 -5.53
C ASP A 260 -7.00 -27.57 -6.72
N VAL A 261 -7.04 -26.25 -6.71
CA VAL A 261 -7.79 -25.42 -7.66
C VAL A 261 -6.85 -24.67 -8.60
N THR A 262 -5.59 -25.10 -8.72
CA THR A 262 -4.55 -24.48 -9.57
C THR A 262 -5.05 -24.22 -11.00
N HIS A 263 -5.84 -25.15 -11.53
CA HIS A 263 -6.38 -25.11 -12.89
C HIS A 263 -7.56 -24.13 -13.08
N TRP A 264 -8.27 -23.77 -12.00
CA TRP A 264 -9.39 -22.82 -12.01
C TRP A 264 -9.03 -21.45 -11.44
N ALA A 265 -7.95 -21.34 -10.68
CA ALA A 265 -7.42 -20.08 -10.23
C ALA A 265 -7.05 -19.18 -11.42
N LYS A 266 -7.17 -17.87 -11.25
CA LYS A 266 -6.68 -16.87 -12.20
C LYS A 266 -5.41 -16.24 -11.68
N TYR A 267 -4.45 -16.04 -12.58
CA TYR A 267 -3.17 -15.45 -12.28
C TYR A 267 -3.03 -14.12 -13.03
N SER A 268 -2.41 -13.14 -12.38
CA SER A 268 -2.04 -11.87 -13.00
C SER A 268 -0.79 -11.34 -12.31
N SER A 269 0.22 -10.90 -13.06
CA SER A 269 1.34 -10.16 -12.49
C SER A 269 0.93 -8.73 -12.19
N LEU A 270 1.43 -8.17 -11.09
CA LEU A 270 1.32 -6.72 -10.83
C LEU A 270 2.39 -5.92 -11.57
N ASP A 271 3.46 -6.57 -12.05
CA ASP A 271 4.52 -5.95 -12.84
C ASP A 271 5.16 -7.01 -13.75
N ASP A 272 4.67 -7.11 -14.99
CA ASP A 272 5.18 -8.03 -16.01
C ASP A 272 6.65 -7.75 -16.38
N GLY A 273 7.19 -6.58 -16.02
CA GLY A 273 8.59 -6.24 -16.20
C GLY A 273 9.54 -6.97 -15.23
N VAL A 274 9.01 -7.51 -14.12
CA VAL A 274 9.80 -8.27 -13.13
C VAL A 274 9.54 -9.76 -13.27
N VAL A 275 8.27 -10.19 -13.19
CA VAL A 275 7.86 -11.57 -13.49
C VAL A 275 6.56 -11.58 -14.29
N SER A 276 6.42 -12.53 -15.20
CA SER A 276 5.18 -12.81 -15.91
C SER A 276 4.59 -14.14 -15.42
N VAL A 277 3.30 -14.37 -15.63
CA VAL A 277 2.63 -15.62 -15.25
C VAL A 277 1.71 -16.10 -16.36
N SER A 278 1.78 -17.39 -16.65
CA SER A 278 0.90 -18.05 -17.61
C SER A 278 -0.48 -18.35 -17.02
N ASP A 279 -1.40 -18.79 -17.89
CA ASP A 279 -2.73 -19.21 -17.45
C ASP A 279 -2.66 -20.40 -16.47
N ASN A 280 -1.73 -21.36 -16.61
CA ASN A 280 -1.58 -22.51 -15.72
C ASN A 280 -0.73 -22.23 -14.45
N GLY A 281 -0.40 -20.96 -14.17
CA GLY A 281 0.33 -20.59 -12.95
C GLY A 281 1.84 -20.82 -13.03
N LEU A 282 2.41 -20.94 -14.24
CA LEU A 282 3.85 -20.97 -14.45
C LEU A 282 4.37 -19.52 -14.51
N VAL A 283 5.23 -19.19 -13.56
CA VAL A 283 5.86 -17.87 -13.42
C VAL A 283 7.22 -17.88 -14.10
N THR A 284 7.51 -16.83 -14.86
CA THR A 284 8.80 -16.64 -15.55
C THR A 284 9.38 -15.30 -15.15
N SER A 285 10.63 -15.28 -14.69
CA SER A 285 11.33 -14.02 -14.44
C SER A 285 11.61 -13.26 -15.73
N ALA A 286 11.30 -11.97 -15.76
CA ALA A 286 11.49 -11.07 -16.89
C ALA A 286 12.51 -9.95 -16.61
N GLY A 287 12.67 -9.56 -15.34
CA GLY A 287 13.57 -8.48 -14.94
C GLY A 287 13.84 -8.46 -13.43
N LEU A 288 14.64 -7.47 -13.02
CA LEU A 288 15.12 -7.33 -11.63
C LEU A 288 14.10 -6.57 -10.77
N GLY A 289 14.04 -6.90 -9.48
CA GLY A 289 13.22 -6.19 -8.49
C GLY A 289 12.21 -7.09 -7.78
N GLN A 290 11.12 -6.48 -7.32
CA GLN A 290 10.05 -7.18 -6.62
C GLN A 290 8.71 -6.89 -7.26
N THR A 291 7.91 -7.94 -7.40
CA THR A 291 6.49 -7.82 -7.70
C THR A 291 5.71 -8.94 -7.03
N SER A 292 4.40 -8.97 -7.25
CA SER A 292 3.56 -10.06 -6.79
C SER A 292 2.77 -10.66 -7.94
N ILE A 293 2.62 -11.99 -7.91
CA ILE A 293 1.60 -12.66 -8.68
C ILE A 293 0.33 -12.70 -7.85
N LEU A 294 -0.71 -12.09 -8.37
CA LEU A 294 -2.03 -12.09 -7.80
C LEU A 294 -2.81 -13.30 -8.30
N VAL A 295 -3.17 -14.16 -7.36
CA VAL A 295 -3.94 -15.39 -7.57
C VAL A 295 -5.35 -15.17 -7.07
N ARG A 296 -6.35 -15.41 -7.93
CA ARG A 296 -7.77 -15.28 -7.58
C ARG A 296 -8.52 -16.58 -7.77
N PHE A 297 -9.32 -16.94 -6.78
CA PHE A 297 -10.26 -18.04 -6.85
C PHE A 297 -11.52 -17.67 -6.08
N GLU A 298 -12.67 -17.69 -6.76
CA GLU A 298 -13.93 -17.16 -6.24
C GLU A 298 -13.77 -15.73 -5.66
N ASN A 299 -14.16 -15.52 -4.40
CA ASN A 299 -14.07 -14.22 -3.72
C ASN A 299 -12.72 -14.00 -3.00
N PHE A 300 -11.76 -14.92 -3.16
CA PHE A 300 -10.47 -14.86 -2.50
C PHE A 300 -9.38 -14.39 -3.47
N ALA A 301 -8.55 -13.49 -2.99
CA ALA A 301 -7.30 -13.10 -3.62
C ALA A 301 -6.14 -13.49 -2.69
N GLN A 302 -5.03 -13.91 -3.26
CA GLN A 302 -3.77 -14.15 -2.56
C GLN A 302 -2.63 -13.60 -3.42
N ASN A 303 -1.59 -13.09 -2.79
CA ASN A 303 -0.39 -12.68 -3.49
C ASN A 303 0.75 -13.63 -3.17
N VAL A 304 1.51 -13.96 -4.20
CA VAL A 304 2.81 -14.60 -4.06
C VAL A 304 3.88 -13.56 -4.34
N LEU A 305 4.75 -13.33 -3.37
CA LEU A 305 5.83 -12.36 -3.50
C LEU A 305 6.98 -12.96 -4.31
N PHE A 306 7.34 -12.31 -5.43
CA PHE A 306 8.49 -12.69 -6.23
C PHE A 306 9.56 -11.60 -6.17
N MET A 307 10.80 -12.04 -5.97
CA MET A 307 11.98 -11.17 -5.93
C MET A 307 13.02 -11.72 -6.90
N THR A 308 13.46 -10.87 -7.82
CA THR A 308 14.60 -11.12 -8.70
C THR A 308 15.74 -10.21 -8.24
N PRO A 309 16.82 -10.74 -7.62
CA PRO A 309 17.87 -9.92 -7.02
C PRO A 309 18.58 -9.01 -8.02
N TYR A 310 18.94 -7.80 -7.61
CA TYR A 310 19.71 -6.84 -8.41
C TYR A 310 21.19 -7.23 -8.57
N GLY A 311 21.68 -8.13 -7.72
CA GLY A 311 23.07 -8.58 -7.66
C GLY A 311 23.37 -9.18 -6.29
N ASP A 312 24.62 -9.01 -5.84
CA ASP A 312 25.00 -9.31 -4.45
C ASP A 312 24.82 -8.07 -3.57
N SER A 313 24.34 -8.27 -2.34
CA SER A 313 24.29 -7.22 -1.32
C SER A 313 25.58 -7.21 -0.50
N HIS A 314 26.05 -6.01 -0.13
CA HIS A 314 27.19 -5.86 0.77
C HIS A 314 26.79 -5.04 2.00
N LEU A 315 26.51 -5.73 3.10
CA LEU A 315 26.06 -5.12 4.37
C LEU A 315 27.14 -5.12 5.45
N ALA A 316 28.43 -5.21 5.09
CA ALA A 316 29.53 -5.37 6.06
C ALA A 316 29.59 -4.24 7.13
N ASP A 317 29.24 -3.01 6.76
CA ASP A 317 29.22 -1.84 7.66
C ASP A 317 27.80 -1.52 8.19
N TRP A 318 26.84 -2.41 7.99
CA TRP A 318 25.47 -2.24 8.45
C TRP A 318 25.35 -2.65 9.93
N GLN A 319 24.80 -1.74 10.74
CA GLN A 319 24.47 -2.00 12.13
C GLN A 319 23.01 -1.63 12.35
N ASN A 320 22.25 -2.55 12.93
CA ASN A 320 20.84 -2.34 13.25
C ASN A 320 20.74 -1.48 14.51
N ASN A 321 20.00 -0.36 14.44
CA ASN A 321 19.66 0.41 15.63
C ASN A 321 18.42 -0.16 16.31
N ASN A 322 17.49 -0.71 15.53
CA ASN A 322 16.26 -1.34 16.00
C ASN A 322 15.68 -2.32 14.95
N PHE A 323 14.47 -2.85 15.22
CA PHE A 323 13.81 -3.83 14.35
C PHE A 323 13.51 -3.32 12.93
N VAL A 324 13.41 -2.00 12.72
CA VAL A 324 13.21 -1.41 11.38
C VAL A 324 14.40 -1.76 10.50
N ASP A 325 15.60 -1.66 11.07
CA ASP A 325 16.84 -1.93 10.36
C ASP A 325 17.04 -3.43 10.14
N GLU A 326 16.67 -4.28 11.10
CA GLU A 326 16.73 -5.74 10.95
C GLU A 326 15.88 -6.23 9.77
N LEU A 327 14.65 -5.72 9.66
CA LEU A 327 13.73 -6.10 8.59
C LEU A 327 14.09 -5.43 7.26
N ALA A 328 14.68 -4.24 7.29
CA ALA A 328 15.22 -3.60 6.09
C ALA A 328 16.47 -4.32 5.56
N SER A 329 17.41 -4.69 6.42
CA SER A 329 18.63 -5.39 6.03
C SER A 329 18.33 -6.76 5.45
N SER A 330 17.42 -7.52 6.09
CA SER A 330 16.93 -8.79 5.54
C SER A 330 16.33 -8.60 4.15
N LYS A 331 15.62 -7.48 3.93
CA LYS A 331 15.06 -7.17 2.62
C LYS A 331 16.12 -6.85 1.57
N PHE A 332 17.14 -6.09 1.94
CA PHE A 332 18.28 -5.78 1.09
C PHE A 332 19.07 -7.04 0.71
N GLU A 333 19.23 -7.98 1.64
CA GLU A 333 19.85 -9.28 1.35
C GLU A 333 19.03 -10.09 0.34
N LYS A 334 17.71 -10.22 0.55
CA LYS A 334 16.80 -10.93 -0.37
C LYS A 334 16.84 -10.33 -1.79
N LEU A 335 17.01 -9.01 -1.91
CA LEU A 335 17.02 -8.29 -3.19
C LEU A 335 18.42 -8.02 -3.75
N GLY A 336 19.50 -8.35 -3.04
CA GLY A 336 20.85 -8.06 -3.52
C GLY A 336 21.13 -6.55 -3.65
N ILE A 337 20.61 -5.74 -2.74
CA ILE A 337 20.77 -4.28 -2.75
C ILE A 337 21.80 -3.86 -1.72
N THR A 338 22.76 -3.02 -2.12
CA THR A 338 23.64 -2.31 -1.17
C THR A 338 23.05 -0.93 -0.88
N PRO A 339 22.69 -0.62 0.38
CA PRO A 339 22.17 0.69 0.74
C PRO A 339 23.27 1.77 0.68
N SER A 340 22.86 3.03 0.55
CA SER A 340 23.73 4.19 0.64
C SER A 340 24.36 4.31 2.05
N PRO A 341 25.49 5.03 2.22
CA PRO A 341 26.06 5.27 3.53
C PRO A 341 25.14 6.15 4.39
N LEU A 342 25.46 6.28 5.68
CA LEU A 342 24.79 7.24 6.57
C LEU A 342 24.96 8.68 6.05
N CYS A 343 23.94 9.50 6.25
CA CYS A 343 24.06 10.95 6.08
C CYS A 343 24.93 11.57 7.18
N ASP A 344 25.52 12.73 6.88
CA ASP A 344 26.26 13.50 7.88
C ASP A 344 25.32 14.13 8.92
N ASP A 345 25.90 14.66 9.99
CA ASP A 345 25.17 15.23 11.10
C ASP A 345 24.39 16.50 10.74
N ALA A 346 24.88 17.28 9.78
CA ALA A 346 24.22 18.50 9.33
C ALA A 346 22.95 18.18 8.54
N THR A 347 23.02 17.18 7.65
CA THR A 347 21.85 16.61 6.99
C THR A 347 20.88 16.03 8.01
N PHE A 348 21.36 15.23 8.97
CA PHE A 348 20.48 14.60 9.97
C PHE A 348 19.72 15.62 10.82
N VAL A 349 20.40 16.62 11.40
CA VAL A 349 19.73 17.63 12.25
C VAL A 349 18.67 18.40 11.47
N ARG A 350 19.00 18.80 10.24
CA ARG A 350 18.06 19.52 9.37
C ARG A 350 16.84 18.67 9.05
N ARG A 351 17.06 17.42 8.66
CA ARG A 351 16.02 16.45 8.30
C ARG A 351 15.09 16.16 9.48
N ALA A 352 15.65 15.88 10.65
CA ALA A 352 14.90 15.57 11.86
C ALA A 352 14.01 16.74 12.30
N PHE A 353 14.51 17.97 12.25
CA PHE A 353 13.74 19.17 12.56
C PHE A 353 12.58 19.39 11.58
N LEU A 354 12.84 19.26 10.27
CA LEU A 354 11.80 19.41 9.25
C LEU A 354 10.68 18.38 9.42
N ASP A 355 11.03 17.11 9.64
CA ASP A 355 10.06 16.02 9.73
C ASP A 355 9.28 16.01 11.05
N ALA A 356 9.93 16.31 12.17
CA ALA A 356 9.26 16.28 13.47
C ALA A 356 8.41 17.53 13.72
N VAL A 357 8.90 18.71 13.32
CA VAL A 357 8.35 20.00 13.76
C VAL A 357 8.14 21.03 12.65
N GLY A 358 8.41 20.68 11.39
CA GLY A 358 8.05 21.49 10.22
C GLY A 358 8.84 22.79 10.08
N SER A 359 10.02 22.85 10.71
CA SER A 359 10.91 24.03 10.68
C SER A 359 12.36 23.57 10.58
N ILE A 360 13.26 24.46 10.17
CA ILE A 360 14.69 24.20 10.16
C ILE A 360 15.29 24.55 11.53
N PRO A 361 16.39 23.92 11.98
CA PRO A 361 17.02 24.31 13.25
C PRO A 361 17.52 25.75 13.20
N THR A 362 17.60 26.43 14.35
CA THR A 362 18.32 27.71 14.42
C THR A 362 19.84 27.49 14.24
N ILE A 363 20.58 28.58 14.06
CA ILE A 363 22.05 28.53 13.97
C ILE A 363 22.62 27.88 15.25
N GLU A 364 22.13 28.31 16.40
CA GLU A 364 22.58 27.84 17.71
C GLU A 364 22.25 26.37 17.93
N GLU A 365 21.05 25.93 17.52
CA GLU A 365 20.63 24.52 17.59
C GLU A 365 21.47 23.63 16.69
N THR A 366 21.79 24.13 15.49
CA THR A 366 22.66 23.44 14.53
C THR A 366 24.07 23.28 15.12
N GLN A 367 24.69 24.39 15.55
CA GLN A 367 26.04 24.38 16.12
C GLN A 367 26.12 23.48 17.34
N GLN A 368 25.16 23.59 18.27
CA GLN A 368 25.11 22.73 19.45
C GLN A 368 25.08 21.24 19.09
N PHE A 369 24.38 20.86 18.03
CA PHE A 369 24.31 19.46 17.60
C PHE A 369 25.58 18.99 16.87
N LEU A 370 26.19 19.86 16.07
CA LEU A 370 27.44 19.56 15.37
C LEU A 370 28.62 19.43 16.36
N ASP A 371 28.64 20.25 17.41
CA ASP A 371 29.67 20.23 18.46
C ASP A 371 29.49 19.08 19.48
N ASP A 372 28.30 18.49 19.55
CA ASP A 372 28.03 17.35 20.43
C ASP A 372 28.74 16.09 19.90
N THR A 373 29.54 15.47 20.77
CA THR A 373 30.32 14.25 20.49
C THR A 373 29.70 13.00 21.11
N SER A 374 28.54 13.13 21.76
CA SER A 374 27.85 12.01 22.40
C SER A 374 27.45 10.96 21.36
N PRO A 375 27.71 9.66 21.61
CA PRO A 375 27.42 8.60 20.63
C PRO A 375 25.91 8.44 20.34
N ASN A 376 25.05 8.89 21.26
CA ASN A 376 23.59 8.84 21.13
C ASN A 376 22.95 10.22 20.85
N LYS A 377 23.72 11.22 20.40
CA LYS A 377 23.19 12.58 20.16
C LYS A 377 21.99 12.63 19.21
N ARG A 378 21.95 11.74 18.21
CA ARG A 378 20.84 11.62 17.24
C ARG A 378 19.54 11.20 17.92
N GLU A 379 19.61 10.19 18.80
CA GLU A 379 18.46 9.74 19.60
C GLU A 379 17.99 10.83 20.57
N GLN A 380 18.92 11.48 21.26
CA GLN A 380 18.61 12.58 22.17
C GLN A 380 17.98 13.78 21.44
N LEU A 381 18.40 14.07 20.21
CA LEU A 381 17.76 15.10 19.39
C LEU A 381 16.31 14.71 19.07
N VAL A 382 16.08 13.48 18.61
CA VAL A 382 14.72 12.98 18.31
C VAL A 382 13.84 13.07 19.56
N ASP A 383 14.35 12.66 20.72
CA ASP A 383 13.62 12.74 21.99
C ASP A 383 13.25 14.18 22.36
N ARG A 384 14.16 15.14 22.17
CA ARG A 384 13.87 16.57 22.38
C ARG A 384 12.80 17.09 21.42
N LEU A 385 12.93 16.79 20.12
CA LEU A 385 12.00 17.26 19.08
C LEU A 385 10.59 16.72 19.29
N LEU A 386 10.46 15.46 19.70
CA LEU A 386 9.18 14.83 19.98
C LEU A 386 8.67 15.14 21.40
N GLY A 387 9.49 15.70 22.28
CA GLY A 387 9.10 16.00 23.65
C GLY A 387 8.97 14.72 24.50
N LEU A 388 9.91 13.79 24.35
CA LEU A 388 9.97 12.50 25.01
C LEU A 388 11.07 12.43 26.08
N THR A 389 11.73 13.54 26.41
CA THR A 389 12.82 13.54 27.39
C THR A 389 12.33 13.44 28.83
N GLY A 390 11.06 13.78 29.08
CA GLY A 390 10.48 13.89 30.42
C GLY A 390 10.91 15.17 31.16
N ASN A 391 11.65 16.06 30.50
CA ASN A 391 12.13 17.32 31.05
C ASN A 391 11.53 18.50 30.26
N PRO A 392 10.60 19.28 30.85
CA PRO A 392 9.96 20.40 30.17
C PRO A 392 10.92 21.47 29.61
N SER A 393 12.13 21.62 30.16
CA SER A 393 13.11 22.57 29.62
C SER A 393 13.75 22.10 28.32
N LEU A 394 13.76 20.79 28.08
CA LEU A 394 14.28 20.16 26.86
C LEU A 394 13.16 19.87 25.85
N ASP A 395 11.94 19.59 26.31
CA ASP A 395 10.76 19.28 25.49
C ASP A 395 10.07 20.53 24.89
N ARG A 396 10.86 21.57 24.60
CA ARG A 396 10.38 22.90 24.16
C ARG A 396 9.74 22.94 22.76
N TYR A 397 9.88 21.86 21.99
CA TYR A 397 9.40 21.78 20.60
C TYR A 397 7.97 21.27 20.47
N ASN A 398 7.34 20.84 21.57
CA ASN A 398 6.04 20.19 21.56
C ASN A 398 4.94 21.05 20.91
N ASP A 399 4.97 22.38 21.04
CA ASP A 399 4.01 23.26 20.36
C ASP A 399 4.24 23.33 18.84
N ARG A 400 5.49 23.23 18.39
CA ARG A 400 5.82 23.18 16.96
C ARG A 400 5.45 21.84 16.35
N TYR A 401 5.73 20.74 17.07
CA TYR A 401 5.24 19.41 16.77
C TYR A 401 3.70 19.44 16.60
N ALA A 402 2.98 19.94 17.61
CA ALA A 402 1.53 19.99 17.58
C ALA A 402 1.00 20.81 16.39
N ALA A 403 1.63 21.94 16.05
CA ALA A 403 1.24 22.75 14.89
C ALA A 403 1.35 21.96 13.57
N LEU A 404 2.50 21.32 13.31
CA LEU A 404 2.70 20.54 12.08
C LEU A 404 1.69 19.39 11.95
N TRP A 405 1.51 18.61 13.02
CA TRP A 405 0.61 17.46 12.99
C TRP A 405 -0.87 17.89 12.95
N THR A 406 -1.19 19.05 13.51
CA THR A 406 -2.52 19.67 13.32
C THR A 406 -2.77 20.05 11.88
N LEU A 407 -1.78 20.62 11.18
CA LEU A 407 -1.89 20.96 9.77
C LEU A 407 -2.21 19.70 8.95
N LYS A 408 -1.39 18.65 9.12
CA LYS A 408 -1.56 17.36 8.42
C LYS A 408 -2.94 16.73 8.67
N TRP A 409 -3.36 16.65 9.93
CA TRP A 409 -4.65 16.05 10.28
C TRP A 409 -5.86 16.95 9.94
N SER A 410 -5.68 18.27 9.90
CA SER A 410 -6.70 19.19 9.40
C SER A 410 -6.97 18.98 7.90
N ASP A 411 -5.95 18.61 7.12
CA ASP A 411 -6.12 18.26 5.71
C ASP A 411 -6.92 16.95 5.57
N LEU A 412 -6.48 15.89 6.25
CA LEU A 412 -7.16 14.58 6.26
C LEU A 412 -8.63 14.67 6.69
N LEU A 413 -8.90 15.49 7.71
CA LEU A 413 -10.24 15.67 8.26
C LEU A 413 -11.04 16.77 7.54
N ARG A 414 -10.50 17.35 6.46
CA ARG A 414 -11.15 18.36 5.62
C ARG A 414 -11.63 19.59 6.41
N ASN A 415 -10.83 20.02 7.39
CA ASN A 415 -11.18 21.15 8.25
C ASN A 415 -11.03 22.48 7.51
N SER A 416 -12.15 23.13 7.12
CA SER A 416 -12.16 24.42 6.43
C SER A 416 -13.37 25.28 6.79
N SER A 417 -13.24 26.61 6.73
CA SER A 417 -14.36 27.55 6.88
C SER A 417 -15.22 27.70 5.62
N ARG A 418 -14.89 27.01 4.51
CA ARG A 418 -15.65 27.03 3.25
C ARG A 418 -16.17 25.65 2.84
N GLY A 419 -16.95 25.60 1.75
CA GLY A 419 -17.56 24.38 1.22
C GLY A 419 -18.95 24.07 1.80
N ALA A 420 -19.40 22.82 1.70
CA ALA A 420 -20.73 22.40 2.16
C ALA A 420 -20.97 22.57 3.68
N ALA A 421 -19.89 22.70 4.45
CA ALA A 421 -19.87 22.88 5.90
C ALA A 421 -19.28 24.26 6.31
N ALA A 422 -19.37 25.28 5.44
CA ALA A 422 -18.75 26.59 5.64
C ALA A 422 -19.17 27.26 6.95
N ASP A 423 -18.25 27.34 7.90
CA ASP A 423 -18.42 28.04 9.17
C ASP A 423 -17.06 28.20 9.86
N GLU A 424 -16.66 29.45 10.13
CA GLU A 424 -15.36 29.78 10.71
C GLU A 424 -15.25 29.31 12.18
N GLN A 425 -16.30 29.45 12.98
CA GLN A 425 -16.29 29.06 14.38
C GLN A 425 -16.14 27.54 14.53
N ARG A 426 -16.87 26.79 13.70
CA ARG A 426 -16.75 25.32 13.60
C ARG A 426 -15.31 24.89 13.26
N MET A 427 -14.73 25.54 12.25
CA MET A 427 -13.37 25.24 11.78
C MET A 427 -12.36 25.45 12.91
N TRP A 428 -12.46 26.55 13.65
CA TRP A 428 -11.63 26.83 14.82
C TRP A 428 -11.82 25.81 15.96
N ALA A 429 -13.06 25.44 16.26
CA ALA A 429 -13.35 24.43 17.28
C ALA A 429 -12.65 23.10 16.97
N MET A 430 -12.71 22.67 15.70
CA MET A 430 -12.03 21.47 15.23
C MET A 430 -10.50 21.62 15.24
N HIS A 431 -9.98 22.73 14.70
CA HIS A 431 -8.53 23.00 14.70
C HIS A 431 -7.94 22.96 16.12
N ASN A 432 -8.58 23.64 17.07
CA ASN A 432 -8.12 23.71 18.45
C ASN A 432 -8.17 22.33 19.13
N TRP A 433 -9.20 21.52 18.88
CA TRP A 433 -9.25 20.15 19.40
C TRP A 433 -8.16 19.25 18.81
N ILE A 434 -7.88 19.35 17.51
CA ILE A 434 -6.77 18.61 16.88
C ILE A 434 -5.44 19.05 17.50
N LYS A 435 -5.21 20.36 17.60
CA LYS A 435 -3.98 20.93 18.19
C LYS A 435 -3.76 20.48 19.62
N GLU A 436 -4.80 20.54 20.43
CA GLU A 436 -4.72 20.07 21.81
C GLU A 436 -4.42 18.57 21.89
N SER A 437 -5.01 17.77 21.00
CA SER A 437 -4.79 16.33 20.97
C SER A 437 -3.32 15.99 20.68
N PHE A 438 -2.68 16.65 19.72
CA PHE A 438 -1.24 16.45 19.49
C PHE A 438 -0.36 17.05 20.60
N ARG A 439 -0.72 18.22 21.12
CA ARG A 439 0.04 18.90 22.20
C ARG A 439 0.07 18.05 23.47
N THR A 440 -1.01 17.35 23.78
CA THR A 440 -1.11 16.47 24.96
C THR A 440 -0.68 15.03 24.69
N ASN A 441 -0.18 14.74 23.48
CA ASN A 441 0.15 13.39 23.03
C ASN A 441 -1.01 12.39 23.22
N LYS A 442 -2.23 12.80 22.86
CA LYS A 442 -3.40 11.94 22.92
C LYS A 442 -3.18 10.70 22.04
N PRO A 443 -3.33 9.49 22.58
CA PRO A 443 -3.32 8.26 21.81
C PRO A 443 -4.30 8.30 20.62
N ILE A 444 -3.89 7.79 19.46
CA ILE A 444 -4.69 7.91 18.23
C ILE A 444 -5.98 7.08 18.29
N ASP A 445 -6.01 5.98 19.03
CA ASP A 445 -7.25 5.27 19.35
C ASP A 445 -8.26 6.16 20.09
N GLN A 446 -7.82 6.90 21.10
CA GLN A 446 -8.67 7.85 21.81
C GLN A 446 -9.13 8.98 20.89
N PHE A 447 -8.22 9.54 20.09
CA PHE A 447 -8.54 10.56 19.08
C PHE A 447 -9.64 10.07 18.12
N THR A 448 -9.50 8.86 17.57
CA THR A 448 -10.45 8.24 16.66
C THR A 448 -11.79 7.98 17.34
N ARG A 449 -11.79 7.45 18.57
CA ARG A 449 -12.99 7.21 19.35
C ARG A 449 -13.77 8.48 19.62
N GLU A 450 -13.09 9.53 20.07
CA GLU A 450 -13.69 10.85 20.29
C GLU A 450 -14.30 11.41 19.01
N LEU A 451 -13.61 11.27 17.87
CA LEU A 451 -14.09 11.73 16.56
C LEU A 451 -15.34 10.97 16.10
N VAL A 452 -15.27 9.64 16.08
CA VAL A 452 -16.33 8.76 15.54
C VAL A 452 -17.58 8.77 16.40
N THR A 453 -17.46 9.03 17.71
CA THR A 453 -18.61 9.07 18.63
C THR A 453 -19.08 10.49 18.97
N ALA A 454 -18.46 11.52 18.37
CA ALA A 454 -18.71 12.92 18.73
C ALA A 454 -20.20 13.30 18.67
N LYS A 455 -20.62 14.13 19.63
CA LYS A 455 -21.96 14.69 19.77
C LYS A 455 -21.90 16.10 20.37
N GLY A 456 -23.02 16.81 20.34
CA GLY A 456 -23.14 18.17 20.87
C GLY A 456 -22.89 19.24 19.81
N SER A 457 -22.73 20.48 20.27
CA SER A 457 -22.55 21.64 19.38
C SER A 457 -21.28 21.55 18.57
N ILE A 458 -21.38 21.76 17.25
CA ILE A 458 -20.22 21.79 16.35
C ILE A 458 -19.30 23.00 16.61
N TYR A 459 -19.71 23.94 17.47
CA TYR A 459 -18.98 25.15 17.81
C TYR A 459 -18.18 25.03 19.10
N SER A 460 -18.59 24.15 20.00
CA SER A 460 -17.88 23.88 21.26
C SER A 460 -17.25 22.49 21.28
N SER A 461 -17.76 21.55 20.48
CA SER A 461 -17.22 20.21 20.27
C SER A 461 -16.57 20.14 18.89
N GLY A 462 -15.26 20.41 18.84
CA GLY A 462 -14.45 20.29 17.63
C GLY A 462 -14.69 19.02 16.81
N PRO A 463 -14.64 17.80 17.39
CA PRO A 463 -14.81 16.57 16.62
C PRO A 463 -16.22 16.38 16.05
N ALA A 464 -17.26 17.03 16.62
CA ALA A 464 -18.62 16.96 16.08
C ALA A 464 -18.72 17.55 14.65
N SER A 465 -17.77 18.41 14.28
CA SER A 465 -17.59 18.93 12.93
C SER A 465 -17.46 17.85 11.86
N TYR A 466 -16.95 16.67 12.20
CA TYR A 466 -16.78 15.54 11.27
C TYR A 466 -18.11 15.12 10.61
N PHE A 467 -19.22 15.20 11.36
CA PHE A 467 -20.57 14.87 10.89
C PHE A 467 -21.24 16.00 10.11
N ARG A 468 -20.67 17.21 10.15
CA ARG A 468 -21.11 18.32 9.30
C ARG A 468 -20.39 18.31 7.95
N ILE A 469 -19.13 17.86 7.93
CA ILE A 469 -18.32 17.73 6.72
C ILE A 469 -18.82 16.58 5.85
N ASN A 470 -19.11 15.43 6.45
CA ASN A 470 -19.58 14.24 5.76
C ASN A 470 -21.11 14.18 5.86
N SER A 471 -21.80 14.36 4.73
CA SER A 471 -23.21 14.80 4.71
C SER A 471 -24.22 13.67 4.92
N ASN A 472 -23.78 12.41 4.86
CA ASN A 472 -24.64 11.24 5.01
C ASN A 472 -23.84 10.02 5.49
N SER A 473 -24.53 8.91 5.77
CA SER A 473 -23.92 7.68 6.27
C SER A 473 -22.90 7.03 5.32
N SER A 474 -23.09 7.21 4.00
CA SER A 474 -22.16 6.71 2.98
C SER A 474 -20.87 7.52 2.96
N ASP A 475 -20.96 8.85 3.00
CA ASP A 475 -19.79 9.73 3.05
C ASP A 475 -18.97 9.48 4.33
N LEU A 476 -19.66 9.29 5.47
CA LEU A 476 -19.03 8.95 6.74
C LEU A 476 -18.33 7.59 6.69
N ALA A 477 -18.98 6.58 6.10
CA ALA A 477 -18.38 5.26 5.91
C ALA A 477 -17.09 5.34 5.08
N GLU A 478 -17.16 5.96 3.90
CA GLU A 478 -16.01 6.11 2.99
C GLU A 478 -14.86 6.88 3.64
N ALA A 479 -15.14 8.03 4.27
CA ALA A 479 -14.12 8.82 4.96
C ALA A 479 -13.50 8.06 6.15
N THR A 480 -14.32 7.38 6.96
CA THR A 480 -13.83 6.64 8.15
C THR A 480 -12.91 5.50 7.73
N THR A 481 -13.28 4.72 6.70
CA THR A 481 -12.48 3.57 6.26
C THR A 481 -11.19 4.01 5.57
N GLN A 482 -11.24 5.10 4.79
CA GLN A 482 -10.05 5.61 4.12
C GLN A 482 -9.06 6.22 5.10
N ILE A 483 -9.53 7.02 6.08
CA ILE A 483 -8.67 7.69 7.06
C ILE A 483 -8.08 6.71 8.07
N PHE A 484 -8.87 5.76 8.57
CA PHE A 484 -8.46 4.93 9.71
C PHE A 484 -8.09 3.50 9.37
N LEU A 485 -8.54 2.96 8.23
CA LEU A 485 -8.23 1.58 7.82
C LEU A 485 -7.39 1.51 6.55
N GLY A 486 -7.16 2.66 5.89
CA GLY A 486 -6.47 2.70 4.60
C GLY A 486 -7.26 2.00 3.48
N LEU A 487 -8.60 1.96 3.58
CA LEU A 487 -9.46 1.23 2.66
C LEU A 487 -10.38 2.16 1.87
N ARG A 488 -10.38 2.01 0.54
CA ARG A 488 -11.24 2.75 -0.40
C ARG A 488 -12.49 1.94 -0.76
N LEU A 489 -13.53 2.01 0.05
CA LEU A 489 -14.78 1.25 -0.19
C LEU A 489 -15.68 1.80 -1.31
N GLY A 490 -15.31 2.91 -1.98
CA GLY A 490 -16.17 3.60 -2.94
C GLY A 490 -16.70 2.72 -4.08
N CYS A 491 -15.90 1.77 -4.60
CA CYS A 491 -16.37 0.86 -5.64
C CYS A 491 -17.46 -0.11 -5.15
N ALA A 492 -17.40 -0.50 -3.86
CA ALA A 492 -18.37 -1.41 -3.24
C ALA A 492 -19.80 -0.80 -3.17
N LYS A 493 -19.91 0.53 -3.25
CA LYS A 493 -21.18 1.26 -3.22
C LYS A 493 -22.16 0.82 -4.31
N CYS A 494 -21.66 0.57 -5.53
CA CYS A 494 -22.49 0.29 -6.70
C CYS A 494 -22.51 -1.20 -7.08
N HIS A 495 -21.43 -1.92 -6.85
CA HIS A 495 -21.27 -3.34 -7.14
C HIS A 495 -20.27 -3.98 -6.16
N HIS A 496 -20.10 -5.30 -6.18
CA HIS A 496 -19.04 -5.95 -5.40
C HIS A 496 -17.66 -5.37 -5.80
N HIS A 497 -16.78 -5.09 -4.83
CA HIS A 497 -15.51 -4.45 -5.14
C HIS A 497 -14.69 -5.31 -6.11
N PRO A 498 -14.13 -4.77 -7.20
CA PRO A 498 -13.50 -5.57 -8.25
C PRO A 498 -12.15 -6.17 -7.82
N PHE A 499 -11.55 -5.61 -6.77
CA PHE A 499 -10.21 -5.96 -6.29
C PHE A 499 -10.16 -6.28 -4.80
N GLU A 500 -11.31 -6.42 -4.14
CA GLU A 500 -11.39 -6.66 -2.68
C GLU A 500 -12.54 -7.61 -2.39
N LYS A 501 -12.49 -8.25 -1.21
CA LYS A 501 -13.56 -9.14 -0.72
C LYS A 501 -14.86 -8.43 -0.33
N TYR A 502 -14.87 -7.09 -0.30
CA TYR A 502 -16.01 -6.32 0.20
C TYR A 502 -17.16 -6.24 -0.79
N SER A 503 -18.33 -6.70 -0.35
CA SER A 503 -19.57 -6.63 -1.12
C SER A 503 -20.30 -5.30 -1.00
N GLN A 504 -21.29 -5.11 -1.88
CA GLN A 504 -22.24 -4.00 -1.74
C GLN A 504 -23.00 -4.07 -0.41
N GLU A 505 -23.31 -5.27 0.08
CA GLU A 505 -23.95 -5.44 1.37
C GLU A 505 -23.02 -5.01 2.52
N ASP A 506 -21.74 -5.37 2.47
CA ASP A 506 -20.76 -4.97 3.49
C ASP A 506 -20.58 -3.46 3.54
N TYR A 507 -20.52 -2.79 2.38
CA TYR A 507 -20.49 -1.33 2.29
C TYR A 507 -21.67 -0.68 3.04
N TYR A 508 -22.89 -1.11 2.74
CA TYR A 508 -24.09 -0.48 3.31
C TYR A 508 -24.34 -0.92 4.76
N SER A 509 -23.88 -2.11 5.15
CA SER A 509 -23.91 -2.57 6.54
C SER A 509 -22.92 -1.78 7.40
N PHE A 510 -21.73 -1.49 6.89
CA PHE A 510 -20.79 -0.60 7.56
C PHE A 510 -21.35 0.83 7.66
N ALA A 511 -21.96 1.35 6.57
CA ALA A 511 -22.65 2.64 6.60
C ALA A 511 -23.82 2.68 7.61
N ALA A 512 -24.42 1.55 7.95
CA ALA A 512 -25.52 1.49 8.91
C ALA A 512 -25.10 1.91 10.34
N PHE A 513 -23.80 1.86 10.69
CA PHE A 513 -23.32 2.43 11.96
C PHE A 513 -23.59 3.93 12.10
N PHE A 514 -23.64 4.65 10.97
CA PHE A 514 -23.90 6.09 10.93
C PHE A 514 -25.37 6.44 10.65
N SER A 515 -26.24 5.46 10.47
CA SER A 515 -27.65 5.64 10.08
C SER A 515 -28.49 6.47 11.06
N ARG A 516 -28.08 6.50 12.33
CA ARG A 516 -28.79 7.18 13.43
C ARG A 516 -28.15 8.49 13.85
N VAL A 517 -27.10 8.95 13.18
CA VAL A 517 -26.51 10.27 13.45
C VAL A 517 -27.22 11.35 12.62
N GLY A 518 -27.34 12.55 13.17
CA GLY A 518 -27.78 13.70 12.40
C GLY A 518 -27.55 15.01 13.11
N THR A 519 -27.85 16.11 12.42
CA THR A 519 -27.72 17.47 12.96
C THR A 519 -29.08 18.11 13.16
N LYS A 520 -29.28 18.82 14.26
CA LYS A 520 -30.44 19.70 14.50
C LYS A 520 -29.98 21.03 15.08
N ASN A 521 -30.81 22.07 15.01
CA ASN A 521 -30.60 23.28 15.82
C ASN A 521 -31.05 22.99 17.25
N SER A 522 -30.26 23.38 18.25
CA SER A 522 -30.61 23.22 19.66
C SER A 522 -31.07 24.54 20.25
N GLU A 523 -32.09 24.55 21.11
CA GLU A 523 -32.44 25.72 21.91
C GLU A 523 -31.58 25.87 23.18
N GLU A 524 -30.85 24.80 23.55
CA GLU A 524 -30.05 24.73 24.78
C GLU A 524 -28.57 25.11 24.58
N PHE A 525 -28.05 24.97 23.35
CA PHE A 525 -26.64 25.25 23.05
C PHE A 525 -26.47 26.61 22.38
N GLY A 526 -25.50 27.39 22.87
CA GLY A 526 -25.18 28.74 22.45
C GLY A 526 -25.81 29.83 23.32
N LEU A 527 -25.23 31.03 23.29
CA LEU A 527 -25.64 32.19 24.11
C LEU A 527 -27.13 32.58 23.94
N PHE A 528 -27.70 32.31 22.76
CA PHE A 528 -29.10 32.59 22.42
C PHE A 528 -29.87 31.34 21.98
N GLY A 529 -29.33 30.15 22.24
CA GLY A 529 -29.72 28.94 21.53
C GLY A 529 -29.38 29.01 20.03
N ARG A 530 -29.87 28.01 19.29
CA ARG A 530 -29.80 27.78 17.83
C ARG A 530 -28.48 27.23 17.29
N GLU A 531 -27.55 26.82 18.13
CA GLU A 531 -26.36 26.13 17.62
C GLU A 531 -26.72 24.81 16.94
N SER A 532 -26.00 24.49 15.86
CA SER A 532 -26.10 23.21 15.18
C SER A 532 -25.44 22.13 16.05
N VAL A 533 -26.22 21.13 16.46
CA VAL A 533 -25.78 20.05 17.34
C VAL A 533 -25.85 18.71 16.63
N VAL A 534 -24.82 17.90 16.79
CA VAL A 534 -24.81 16.49 16.42
C VAL A 534 -25.54 15.69 17.49
N ILE A 535 -26.55 14.94 17.07
CA ILE A 535 -27.36 14.08 17.93
C ILE A 535 -27.44 12.66 17.39
N VAL A 536 -27.74 11.74 18.30
CA VAL A 536 -28.13 10.38 17.96
C VAL A 536 -29.65 10.29 17.99
N LYS A 537 -30.23 9.75 16.92
CA LYS A 537 -31.66 9.56 16.73
C LYS A 537 -32.05 8.17 17.23
N ASN A 538 -33.27 8.03 17.72
CA ASN A 538 -33.82 6.74 18.16
C ASN A 538 -34.19 5.81 16.99
N SER A 539 -34.12 6.29 15.75
CA SER A 539 -34.48 5.55 14.53
C SER A 539 -33.61 5.97 13.35
N GLY A 540 -33.38 5.04 12.44
CA GLY A 540 -32.63 5.25 11.21
C GLY A 540 -32.05 3.93 10.74
N GLU A 541 -32.27 3.59 9.47
CA GLU A 541 -31.80 2.34 8.87
C GLU A 541 -31.23 2.63 7.48
N VAL A 542 -30.22 1.85 7.08
CA VAL A 542 -29.70 1.85 5.72
C VAL A 542 -30.34 0.68 4.97
N ARG A 543 -30.79 0.93 3.74
CA ARG A 543 -31.37 -0.10 2.88
C ARG A 543 -30.40 -0.50 1.79
N HIS A 544 -30.29 -1.79 1.54
CA HIS A 544 -29.57 -2.29 0.37
C HIS A 544 -30.25 -1.77 -0.92
N PRO A 545 -29.52 -1.17 -1.87
CA PRO A 545 -30.11 -0.50 -3.04
C PRO A 545 -30.88 -1.46 -3.96
N LYS A 546 -30.41 -2.70 -4.10
CA LYS A 546 -31.08 -3.75 -4.90
C LYS A 546 -32.23 -4.46 -4.17
N THR A 547 -31.96 -5.09 -3.03
CA THR A 547 -32.96 -5.92 -2.31
C THR A 547 -33.97 -5.10 -1.51
N ARG A 548 -33.69 -3.81 -1.27
CA ARG A 548 -34.49 -2.89 -0.44
C ARG A 548 -34.67 -3.32 1.03
N LYS A 549 -34.01 -4.39 1.45
CA LYS A 549 -33.97 -4.84 2.85
C LYS A 549 -33.18 -3.85 3.69
N ASN A 550 -33.63 -3.63 4.93
CA ASN A 550 -32.84 -2.93 5.93
C ASN A 550 -31.62 -3.79 6.29
N LEU A 551 -30.46 -3.18 6.46
CA LEU A 551 -29.22 -3.86 6.83
C LEU A 551 -28.89 -3.58 8.30
N VAL A 552 -28.39 -4.62 8.97
CA VAL A 552 -27.87 -4.53 10.33
C VAL A 552 -26.45 -3.94 10.27
N PRO A 553 -26.03 -3.09 11.22
CA PRO A 553 -24.67 -2.61 11.25
C PRO A 553 -23.68 -3.77 11.44
N LYS A 554 -22.67 -3.81 10.58
CA LYS A 554 -21.71 -4.91 10.50
C LYS A 554 -20.33 -4.35 10.17
N THR A 555 -19.33 -4.78 10.91
CA THR A 555 -17.92 -4.42 10.68
C THR A 555 -17.36 -5.12 9.45
N LEU A 556 -16.16 -4.73 8.99
CA LEU A 556 -15.57 -5.24 7.75
C LEU A 556 -14.98 -6.66 7.88
N ASP A 557 -14.82 -7.15 9.11
CA ASP A 557 -14.58 -8.56 9.46
C ASP A 557 -15.88 -9.36 9.66
N HIS A 558 -17.01 -8.81 9.18
CA HIS A 558 -18.32 -9.45 9.13
C HIS A 558 -18.98 -9.73 10.48
N VAL A 559 -18.59 -9.03 11.54
CA VAL A 559 -19.24 -9.11 12.86
C VAL A 559 -20.42 -8.13 12.92
N GLU A 560 -21.63 -8.67 13.11
CA GLU A 560 -22.81 -7.84 13.36
C GLU A 560 -22.73 -7.21 14.74
N SER A 561 -22.99 -5.90 14.83
CA SER A 561 -22.99 -5.19 16.10
C SER A 561 -23.98 -4.04 16.07
N ASP A 562 -24.91 -4.02 17.01
CA ASP A 562 -25.85 -2.92 17.21
C ASP A 562 -25.72 -2.38 18.64
N HIS A 563 -26.21 -1.17 18.87
CA HIS A 563 -26.24 -0.56 20.20
C HIS A 563 -27.52 0.28 20.35
N PRO A 564 -28.27 0.12 21.46
CA PRO A 564 -29.58 0.73 21.61
C PRO A 564 -29.54 2.26 21.62
N LEU A 565 -28.44 2.85 22.11
CA LEU A 565 -28.31 4.30 22.23
C LEU A 565 -27.52 4.95 21.09
N ASP A 566 -26.48 4.27 20.59
CA ASP A 566 -25.57 4.81 19.59
C ASP A 566 -24.73 3.71 18.95
N ARG A 567 -25.05 3.39 17.69
CA ARG A 567 -24.37 2.38 16.88
C ARG A 567 -22.89 2.68 16.66
N ARG A 568 -22.44 3.92 16.83
CA ARG A 568 -21.05 4.31 16.63
C ARG A 568 -20.12 3.88 17.77
N ILE A 569 -20.66 3.56 18.95
CA ILE A 569 -19.88 3.07 20.10
C ILE A 569 -19.16 1.75 19.76
N PRO A 570 -19.87 0.66 19.39
CA PRO A 570 -19.20 -0.57 19.02
C PRO A 570 -18.34 -0.43 17.75
N LEU A 571 -18.69 0.48 16.83
CA LEU A 571 -17.82 0.80 15.70
C LEU A 571 -16.49 1.38 16.16
N ALA A 572 -16.51 2.35 17.08
CA ALA A 572 -15.29 2.94 17.63
C ALA A 572 -14.47 1.90 18.41
N ASP A 573 -15.13 1.03 19.18
CA ASP A 573 -14.47 -0.10 19.87
C ASP A 573 -13.75 -1.02 18.90
N TRP A 574 -14.40 -1.39 17.79
CA TRP A 574 -13.81 -2.25 16.77
C TRP A 574 -12.70 -1.54 15.99
N LEU A 575 -12.92 -0.30 15.56
CA LEU A 575 -11.93 0.49 14.81
C LEU A 575 -10.62 0.60 15.58
N THR A 576 -10.69 0.83 16.89
CA THR A 576 -9.51 1.10 17.72
C THR A 576 -9.09 -0.10 18.57
N SER A 577 -9.57 -1.30 18.23
CA SER A 577 -9.17 -2.53 18.91
C SER A 577 -7.72 -2.89 18.58
N LYS A 578 -6.99 -3.43 19.56
CA LYS A 578 -5.65 -4.01 19.35
C LYS A 578 -5.68 -5.21 18.40
N GLU A 579 -6.82 -5.88 18.27
CA GLU A 579 -7.02 -6.99 17.33
C GLU A 579 -7.30 -6.50 15.89
N ASN A 580 -7.64 -5.22 15.70
CA ASN A 580 -7.89 -4.65 14.39
C ASN A 580 -6.58 -4.17 13.75
N SER A 581 -5.86 -5.12 13.14
CA SER A 581 -4.56 -4.82 12.52
C SER A 581 -4.61 -3.76 11.41
N LEU A 582 -5.74 -3.59 10.71
CA LEU A 582 -5.87 -2.57 9.65
C LEU A 582 -5.72 -1.16 10.19
N PHE A 583 -6.21 -0.90 11.42
CA PHE A 583 -6.09 0.42 12.05
C PHE A 583 -4.63 0.77 12.31
N ALA A 584 -3.91 -0.11 13.00
CA ALA A 584 -2.51 0.09 13.31
C ALA A 584 -1.64 0.17 12.05
N LYS A 585 -1.87 -0.71 11.06
CA LYS A 585 -1.17 -0.69 9.77
C LYS A 585 -1.39 0.61 9.01
N SER A 586 -2.63 1.09 8.94
CA SER A 586 -2.97 2.34 8.23
C SER A 586 -2.18 3.52 8.77
N ILE A 587 -2.16 3.69 10.09
CA ILE A 587 -1.43 4.78 10.74
C ILE A 587 0.09 4.58 10.59
N ALA A 588 0.61 3.38 10.85
CA ALA A 588 2.04 3.05 10.71
C ALA A 588 2.56 3.37 9.31
N ASN A 589 1.86 2.93 8.27
CA ASN A 589 2.23 3.17 6.88
C ASN A 589 2.21 4.66 6.51
N ARG A 590 1.21 5.41 7.01
CA ARG A 590 1.09 6.85 6.76
C ARG A 590 2.26 7.62 7.35
N TYR A 591 2.63 7.34 8.61
CA TYR A 591 3.79 7.98 9.25
C TYR A 591 5.11 7.54 8.62
N THR A 592 5.20 6.29 8.17
CA THR A 592 6.33 5.81 7.35
C THR A 592 6.47 6.65 6.08
N SER A 593 5.36 6.92 5.37
CA SER A 593 5.37 7.76 4.17
C SER A 593 5.81 9.20 4.45
N TYR A 594 5.31 9.81 5.52
CA TYR A 594 5.71 11.17 5.87
C TYR A 594 7.20 11.28 6.22
N LEU A 595 7.77 10.28 6.89
CA LEU A 595 9.16 10.30 7.34
C LEU A 595 10.14 9.81 6.26
N LEU A 596 9.78 8.81 5.47
CA LEU A 596 10.68 8.17 4.49
C LEU A 596 10.34 8.50 3.03
N GLY A 597 9.30 9.30 2.78
CA GLY A 597 8.91 9.79 1.46
C GLY A 597 7.98 8.86 0.67
N ARG A 598 7.77 7.63 1.16
CA ARG A 598 6.87 6.64 0.54
C ARG A 598 6.33 5.68 1.60
N GLY A 599 5.06 5.32 1.53
CA GLY A 599 4.51 4.25 2.38
C GLY A 599 5.07 2.89 1.99
N LEU A 600 5.07 1.91 2.91
CA LEU A 600 5.30 0.50 2.57
C LEU A 600 4.23 0.01 1.59
N VAL A 601 2.99 0.45 1.79
CA VAL A 601 1.90 0.41 0.80
C VAL A 601 1.75 1.81 0.19
N GLU A 602 1.73 1.91 -1.13
CA GLU A 602 1.55 3.16 -1.87
C GLU A 602 0.46 2.96 -2.94
N PRO A 603 -0.60 3.78 -3.02
CA PRO A 603 -0.96 4.89 -2.14
C PRO A 603 -1.17 4.51 -0.67
N VAL A 604 -0.87 5.43 0.26
CA VAL A 604 -0.89 5.16 1.71
C VAL A 604 -2.26 4.74 2.27
N ASP A 605 -3.32 5.02 1.52
CA ASP A 605 -4.73 4.79 1.83
C ASP A 605 -5.40 3.78 0.88
N ASP A 606 -4.62 2.92 0.20
CA ASP A 606 -5.10 1.84 -0.69
C ASP A 606 -4.52 0.48 -0.26
N MET A 607 -4.75 0.11 1.00
CA MET A 607 -4.31 -1.12 1.65
C MET A 607 -5.22 -2.30 1.32
N ARG A 608 -5.10 -2.77 0.08
CA ARG A 608 -5.83 -3.94 -0.39
C ARG A 608 -4.92 -5.15 -0.54
N GLU A 609 -5.52 -6.34 -0.54
CA GLU A 609 -4.77 -7.56 -0.85
C GLU A 609 -4.02 -7.37 -2.17
N THR A 610 -4.65 -6.86 -3.22
CA THR A 610 -4.00 -6.66 -4.53
C THR A 610 -3.02 -5.46 -4.61
N ASN A 611 -2.63 -4.87 -3.48
CA ASN A 611 -1.62 -3.82 -3.36
C ASN A 611 -0.78 -4.08 -2.09
N PRO A 612 -0.01 -5.19 -2.06
CA PRO A 612 0.72 -5.59 -0.86
C PRO A 612 1.84 -4.60 -0.52
N ALA A 613 2.24 -4.59 0.76
CA ALA A 613 3.37 -3.81 1.22
C ALA A 613 4.69 -4.26 0.55
N THR A 614 5.61 -3.33 0.32
CA THR A 614 6.95 -3.64 -0.21
C THR A 614 7.77 -4.50 0.76
N ASN A 615 7.55 -4.31 2.06
CA ASN A 615 8.05 -5.16 3.14
C ASN A 615 6.89 -5.44 4.13
N PRO A 616 6.13 -6.54 3.94
CA PRO A 616 5.00 -6.89 4.81
C PRO A 616 5.43 -7.13 6.27
N GLU A 617 6.57 -7.77 6.48
CA GLU A 617 7.09 -8.06 7.83
C GLU A 617 7.38 -6.77 8.60
N LEU A 618 7.95 -5.76 7.92
CA LEU A 618 8.19 -4.43 8.52
C LEU A 618 6.89 -3.69 8.84
N LEU A 619 5.90 -3.73 7.94
CA LEU A 619 4.60 -3.09 8.19
C LEU A 619 3.90 -3.73 9.40
N ASP A 620 3.92 -5.06 9.48
CA ASP A 620 3.32 -5.82 10.58
C ASP A 620 4.03 -5.50 11.90
N ARG A 621 5.37 -5.43 11.90
CA ARG A 621 6.14 -5.13 13.11
C ARG A 621 6.00 -3.68 13.57
N LEU A 622 5.89 -2.71 12.65
CA LEU A 622 5.57 -1.31 12.97
C LEU A 622 4.16 -1.19 13.55
N ALA A 623 3.18 -1.88 12.97
CA ALA A 623 1.81 -1.91 13.49
C ALA A 623 1.77 -2.52 14.89
N GLN A 624 2.49 -3.62 15.13
CA GLN A 624 2.59 -4.22 16.46
C GLN A 624 3.25 -3.29 17.46
N HIS A 625 4.37 -2.63 17.09
CA HIS A 625 5.02 -1.65 17.95
C HIS A 625 4.07 -0.50 18.33
N PHE A 626 3.26 -0.03 17.39
CA PHE A 626 2.27 1.01 17.63
C PHE A 626 1.15 0.57 18.59
N ILE A 627 0.73 -0.70 18.51
CA ILE A 627 -0.21 -1.31 19.47
C ILE A 627 0.42 -1.45 20.86
N ASP A 628 1.68 -1.88 20.92
CA ASP A 628 2.43 -2.08 22.16
C ASP A 628 2.70 -0.75 22.88
N SER A 629 2.84 0.35 22.13
CA SER A 629 2.99 1.71 22.64
C SER A 629 1.65 2.41 22.90
N ASP A 630 0.54 1.65 23.01
CA ASP A 630 -0.82 2.17 23.23
C ASP A 630 -1.20 3.28 22.24
N PHE A 631 -0.92 3.07 20.95
CA PHE A 631 -1.22 3.98 19.85
C PHE A 631 -0.59 5.38 19.97
N ASP A 632 0.55 5.49 20.66
CA ASP A 632 1.39 6.69 20.74
C ASP A 632 2.15 6.96 19.42
N VAL A 633 1.77 8.04 18.74
CA VAL A 633 2.40 8.46 17.48
C VAL A 633 3.85 8.89 17.66
N LYS A 634 4.21 9.53 18.77
CA LYS A 634 5.59 9.97 19.00
C LYS A 634 6.52 8.78 19.16
N GLN A 635 6.06 7.69 19.78
CA GLN A 635 6.85 6.45 19.87
C GLN A 635 7.05 5.81 18.49
N LEU A 636 5.99 5.74 17.67
CA LEU A 636 6.08 5.29 16.29
C LEU A 636 7.05 6.15 15.45
N MET A 637 6.98 7.47 15.57
CA MET A 637 7.93 8.36 14.90
C MET A 637 9.36 8.16 15.41
N ARG A 638 9.54 8.03 16.73
CA ARG A 638 10.85 7.83 17.37
C ARG A 638 11.55 6.59 16.81
N VAL A 639 10.86 5.44 16.72
CA VAL A 639 11.49 4.21 16.22
C VAL A 639 11.89 4.31 14.75
N ILE A 640 11.12 5.02 13.92
CA ILE A 640 11.48 5.26 12.52
C ILE A 640 12.64 6.24 12.43
N MET A 641 12.58 7.41 13.10
CA MET A 641 13.60 8.45 13.00
C MET A 641 14.96 8.05 13.58
N THR A 642 14.98 7.09 14.51
CA THR A 642 16.22 6.54 15.09
C THR A 642 16.76 5.33 14.32
N SER A 643 16.01 4.79 13.36
CA SER A 643 16.49 3.72 12.47
C SER A 643 17.67 4.20 11.62
N ARG A 644 18.56 3.28 11.26
CA ARG A 644 19.60 3.51 10.25
C ARG A 644 18.98 3.82 8.88
N LEU A 645 17.86 3.19 8.53
CA LEU A 645 17.14 3.46 7.28
C LEU A 645 16.75 4.94 7.14
N TYR A 646 16.22 5.56 8.19
CA TYR A 646 15.92 7.01 8.18
C TYR A 646 17.18 7.87 8.08
N GLN A 647 18.33 7.36 8.48
CA GLN A 647 19.61 8.07 8.53
C GLN A 647 20.50 7.84 7.31
N LEU A 648 20.01 7.14 6.28
CA LEU A 648 20.76 6.97 5.04
C LEU A 648 20.93 8.30 4.31
N SER A 649 22.01 8.41 3.55
CA SER A 649 22.22 9.48 2.57
C SER A 649 21.14 9.40 1.49
N SER A 650 20.68 10.55 1.00
CA SER A 650 19.85 10.64 -0.19
C SER A 650 20.64 10.56 -1.48
N VAL A 651 21.97 10.62 -1.43
CA VAL A 651 22.82 10.39 -2.61
C VAL A 651 22.83 8.88 -2.88
N PRO A 652 22.23 8.42 -3.98
CA PRO A 652 22.24 7.01 -4.31
C PRO A 652 23.65 6.58 -4.76
N THR A 653 23.94 5.29 -4.58
CA THR A 653 25.06 4.63 -5.24
C THR A 653 24.66 4.24 -6.67
N SER A 654 25.63 3.87 -7.51
CA SER A 654 25.33 3.36 -8.86
C SER A 654 24.47 2.09 -8.84
N GLN A 655 24.55 1.28 -7.78
CA GLN A 655 23.76 0.06 -7.63
C GLN A 655 22.30 0.34 -7.27
N ASN A 656 22.04 1.39 -6.48
CA ASN A 656 20.72 1.63 -5.89
C ASN A 656 19.96 2.85 -6.45
N GLN A 657 20.54 3.59 -7.40
CA GLN A 657 19.91 4.77 -8.02
C GLN A 657 18.56 4.52 -8.71
N THR A 658 18.26 3.26 -9.06
CA THR A 658 16.97 2.88 -9.68
C THR A 658 15.94 2.40 -8.66
N ASP A 659 16.31 2.23 -7.40
CA ASP A 659 15.38 1.87 -6.33
C ASP A 659 14.45 3.03 -6.01
N SER A 660 13.16 2.75 -6.03
CA SER A 660 12.08 3.68 -5.69
C SER A 660 11.08 3.09 -4.69
N LYS A 661 11.38 1.92 -4.12
CA LYS A 661 10.44 1.11 -3.32
C LYS A 661 11.00 0.63 -1.98
N PHE A 662 12.32 0.41 -1.88
CA PHE A 662 12.93 -0.36 -0.78
C PHE A 662 13.72 0.48 0.22
N TYR A 663 13.80 1.80 0.03
CA TYR A 663 14.51 2.72 0.93
C TYR A 663 16.01 2.40 1.05
N SER A 664 16.63 1.97 -0.05
CA SER A 664 18.08 1.78 -0.13
C SER A 664 18.89 3.07 0.07
N HIS A 665 18.23 4.21 -0.05
CA HIS A 665 18.71 5.55 0.24
C HIS A 665 17.53 6.38 0.75
N TYR A 666 17.80 7.53 1.36
CA TYR A 666 16.72 8.40 1.81
C TYR A 666 16.04 9.07 0.62
N TYR A 667 14.71 8.97 0.52
CA TYR A 667 13.98 9.64 -0.55
C TYR A 667 13.84 11.13 -0.27
N VAL A 668 14.32 11.92 -1.23
CA VAL A 668 14.26 13.37 -1.16
C VAL A 668 12.80 13.82 -1.25
N LYS A 669 12.33 14.54 -0.23
CA LYS A 669 10.97 15.07 -0.14
C LYS A 669 11.00 16.57 -0.36
N ARG A 670 10.15 17.07 -1.24
CA ARG A 670 9.97 18.51 -1.37
C ARG A 670 9.37 19.09 -0.10
N LEU A 671 9.84 20.26 0.34
CA LEU A 671 9.18 20.99 1.42
C LEU A 671 7.79 21.43 0.96
N SER A 672 6.76 21.13 1.75
CA SER A 672 5.42 21.62 1.46
C SER A 672 5.35 23.14 1.65
N ALA A 673 4.32 23.75 1.07
CA ALA A 673 4.16 25.21 1.02
C ALA A 673 4.37 25.91 2.37
N GLU A 674 3.79 25.38 3.44
CA GLU A 674 3.79 26.00 4.76
C GLU A 674 5.18 25.93 5.45
N PRO A 675 5.82 24.75 5.63
CA PRO A 675 7.21 24.66 6.10
C PRO A 675 8.21 25.44 5.24
N LEU A 676 8.02 25.50 3.92
CA LEU A 676 8.92 26.24 3.04
C LEU A 676 8.83 27.75 3.28
N LEU A 677 7.61 28.30 3.38
CA LEU A 677 7.41 29.71 3.69
C LEU A 677 7.98 30.07 5.07
N ASP A 678 7.73 29.22 6.07
CA ASP A 678 8.27 29.41 7.42
C ASP A 678 9.81 29.33 7.44
N ALA A 679 10.40 28.44 6.66
CA ALA A 679 11.86 28.38 6.49
C ALA A 679 12.41 29.66 5.85
N ILE A 680 11.77 30.18 4.80
CA ILE A 680 12.18 31.46 4.17
C ILE A 680 12.09 32.61 5.18
N ASP A 681 11.02 32.68 5.97
CA ASP A 681 10.84 33.69 7.02
C ASP A 681 11.95 33.61 8.07
N GLN A 682 12.25 32.40 8.55
CA GLN A 682 13.31 32.14 9.53
C GLN A 682 14.71 32.51 8.99
N VAL A 683 15.02 32.13 7.75
CA VAL A 683 16.31 32.41 7.11
C VAL A 683 16.49 33.91 6.91
N THR A 684 15.47 34.58 6.39
CA THR A 684 15.53 36.03 6.12
C THR A 684 15.36 36.89 7.38
N LYS A 685 14.98 36.29 8.52
CA LYS A 685 14.49 37.01 9.72
C LYS A 685 13.36 38.01 9.38
N SER A 686 12.54 37.67 8.40
CA SER A 686 11.33 38.42 8.05
C SER A 686 10.09 37.71 8.59
N GLN A 687 8.93 38.34 8.47
CA GLN A 687 7.66 37.74 8.89
C GLN A 687 6.59 37.89 7.81
N THR A 688 5.93 36.79 7.48
CA THR A 688 4.69 36.83 6.70
C THR A 688 3.53 37.18 7.62
N LYS A 689 2.75 38.21 7.25
CA LYS A 689 1.54 38.58 7.98
C LYS A 689 0.33 37.93 7.34
N PHE A 690 -0.34 37.06 8.09
CA PHE A 690 -1.60 36.49 7.68
C PHE A 690 -2.78 37.36 8.12
N LYS A 691 -3.79 37.47 7.26
CA LYS A 691 -4.99 38.28 7.52
C LYS A 691 -5.69 37.79 8.78
N SER A 692 -6.09 38.72 9.66
CA SER A 692 -6.83 38.41 10.90
C SER A 692 -6.11 37.49 11.90
N LEU A 693 -4.80 37.28 11.77
CA LEU A 693 -3.99 36.54 12.72
C LEU A 693 -2.92 37.45 13.36
N PRO A 694 -2.48 37.16 14.60
CA PRO A 694 -1.40 37.91 15.24
C PRO A 694 -0.10 37.92 14.42
N PRO A 695 0.67 39.02 14.43
CA PRO A 695 2.04 39.02 13.90
C PRO A 695 2.88 37.89 14.51
N GLY A 696 3.73 37.25 13.70
CA GLY A 696 4.54 36.11 14.12
C GLY A 696 3.85 34.74 14.06
N THR A 697 2.56 34.68 13.68
CA THR A 697 1.90 33.39 13.38
C THR A 697 2.58 32.73 12.19
N ARG A 698 2.96 31.46 12.34
CA ARG A 698 3.62 30.67 11.29
C ARG A 698 2.61 30.10 10.29
N ALA A 699 3.06 29.81 9.08
CA ALA A 699 2.26 29.19 8.05
C ALA A 699 1.76 27.80 8.48
N ILE A 700 2.58 27.01 9.18
CA ILE A 700 2.15 25.70 9.71
C ILE A 700 1.06 25.81 10.79
N GLU A 701 0.84 26.99 11.36
CA GLU A 701 -0.19 27.25 12.38
C GLU A 701 -1.52 27.70 11.76
N LEU A 702 -1.61 27.79 10.43
CA LEU A 702 -2.82 28.23 9.75
C LEU A 702 -3.96 27.23 9.96
N PRO A 703 -5.12 27.69 10.45
CA PRO A 703 -6.20 26.80 10.83
C PRO A 703 -7.02 26.34 9.62
N ASP A 704 -6.91 27.01 8.46
CA ASP A 704 -7.76 26.81 7.29
C ASP A 704 -6.97 26.67 5.97
N GLY A 705 -7.45 25.81 5.08
CA GLY A 705 -6.96 25.63 3.72
C GLY A 705 -7.24 26.81 2.79
N GLU A 706 -8.13 27.73 3.15
CA GLU A 706 -8.57 28.84 2.30
C GLU A 706 -7.97 30.21 2.67
N TYR A 707 -6.97 30.27 3.57
CA TYR A 707 -6.23 31.51 3.84
C TYR A 707 -5.60 32.04 2.54
N PRO A 708 -5.90 33.30 2.15
CA PRO A 708 -5.46 33.87 0.88
C PRO A 708 -3.99 34.28 0.98
N ASP A 709 -3.11 33.42 0.49
CA ASP A 709 -1.70 33.70 0.30
C ASP A 709 -1.24 33.14 -1.05
N TYR A 710 -0.60 34.01 -1.85
CA TYR A 710 -0.19 33.66 -3.21
C TYR A 710 0.91 32.60 -3.20
N PHE A 711 1.90 32.71 -2.30
CA PHE A 711 2.97 31.73 -2.17
C PHE A 711 2.40 30.37 -1.82
N LEU A 712 1.56 30.29 -0.79
CA LEU A 712 0.99 29.02 -0.35
C LEU A 712 0.16 28.35 -1.44
N THR A 713 -0.58 29.14 -2.24
CA THR A 713 -1.37 28.62 -3.36
C THR A 713 -0.48 28.07 -4.48
N VAL A 714 0.56 28.80 -4.88
CA VAL A 714 1.49 28.38 -5.95
C VAL A 714 2.25 27.11 -5.55
N PHE A 715 2.61 26.98 -4.27
CA PHE A 715 3.33 25.82 -3.74
C PHE A 715 2.42 24.65 -3.33
N GLY A 716 1.14 24.66 -3.71
CA GLY A 716 0.26 23.50 -3.61
C GLY A 716 -0.32 23.24 -2.23
N LYS A 717 -0.57 24.29 -1.43
CA LYS A 717 -1.35 24.16 -0.19
C LYS A 717 -2.72 23.52 -0.49
N PRO A 718 -3.13 22.46 0.26
CA PRO A 718 -4.44 21.85 0.10
C PRO A 718 -5.58 22.82 0.37
N ARG A 719 -6.64 22.69 -0.42
CA ARG A 719 -7.94 23.32 -0.19
C ARG A 719 -8.80 22.53 0.79
N ARG A 720 -8.40 21.28 1.09
CA ARG A 720 -9.04 20.36 2.04
C ARG A 720 -10.42 19.91 1.57
N VAL A 721 -10.53 19.60 0.28
CA VAL A 721 -11.81 19.19 -0.34
C VAL A 721 -11.98 17.67 -0.38
N SER A 722 -10.88 16.93 -0.30
CA SER A 722 -10.83 15.46 -0.31
C SER A 722 -10.10 14.94 0.93
N VAL A 723 -10.36 13.69 1.32
CA VAL A 723 -9.57 12.99 2.35
C VAL A 723 -8.27 12.40 1.78
N CYS A 724 -8.07 12.49 0.46
CA CYS A 724 -6.89 11.95 -0.23
C CYS A 724 -5.64 12.76 0.09
N GLU A 725 -4.57 12.07 0.51
CA GLU A 725 -3.23 12.65 0.68
C GLU A 725 -2.67 13.25 -0.61
N CYS A 726 -3.16 12.78 -1.76
CA CYS A 726 -2.77 13.26 -3.08
C CYS A 726 -3.14 14.73 -3.36
N GLU A 727 -3.91 15.41 -2.50
CA GLU A 727 -4.19 16.85 -2.65
C GLU A 727 -2.91 17.69 -2.47
N ARG A 728 -1.94 17.22 -1.70
CA ARG A 728 -0.59 17.80 -1.65
C ARG A 728 0.20 17.31 -2.86
N MET A 729 0.21 18.09 -3.94
CA MET A 729 0.97 17.74 -5.15
C MET A 729 2.48 17.86 -4.90
N PRO A 730 3.26 16.77 -5.02
CA PRO A 730 4.71 16.82 -4.81
C PRO A 730 5.44 17.43 -6.01
N ASP A 731 4.84 17.38 -7.20
CA ASP A 731 5.48 17.74 -8.46
C ASP A 731 5.82 19.23 -8.56
N GLU A 732 6.98 19.51 -9.15
CA GLU A 732 7.37 20.86 -9.52
C GLU A 732 6.56 21.37 -10.71
N ASN A 733 6.21 22.67 -10.68
CA ASN A 733 5.65 23.35 -11.84
C ASN A 733 6.44 24.63 -12.14
N LEU A 734 6.33 25.09 -13.39
CA LEU A 734 7.04 26.28 -13.88
C LEU A 734 6.72 27.53 -13.05
N ALA A 735 5.49 27.66 -12.55
CA ALA A 735 5.08 28.82 -11.75
C ALA A 735 5.83 28.89 -10.42
N GLN A 736 6.10 27.75 -9.77
CA GLN A 736 6.89 27.67 -8.54
C GLN A 736 8.34 28.10 -8.79
N ALA A 737 8.97 27.58 -9.85
CA ALA A 737 10.35 27.95 -10.21
C ALA A 737 10.47 29.44 -10.56
N LEU A 738 9.54 29.99 -11.33
CA LEU A 738 9.52 31.43 -11.65
C LEU A 738 9.32 32.28 -10.39
N HIS A 739 8.55 31.79 -9.41
CA HIS A 739 8.30 32.51 -8.17
C HIS A 739 9.53 32.56 -7.25
N THR A 740 10.32 31.49 -7.14
CA THR A 740 11.55 31.55 -6.33
C THR A 740 12.63 32.39 -7.00
N LEU A 741 12.71 32.38 -8.34
CA LEU A 741 13.73 33.14 -9.06
C LEU A 741 13.44 34.65 -9.09
N ASN A 742 12.21 35.03 -9.46
CA ASN A 742 11.86 36.42 -9.78
C ASN A 742 10.66 36.94 -8.98
N GLY A 743 10.20 36.21 -7.96
CA GLY A 743 9.02 36.57 -7.19
C GLY A 743 9.25 37.76 -6.27
N GLU A 744 8.31 38.69 -6.27
CA GLU A 744 8.33 39.88 -5.42
C GLU A 744 8.36 39.54 -3.91
N ILE A 745 7.81 38.38 -3.51
CA ILE A 745 7.78 37.93 -2.12
C ILE A 745 9.21 37.69 -1.62
N LEU A 746 10.02 36.94 -2.38
CA LEU A 746 11.40 36.65 -1.99
C LEU A 746 12.25 37.93 -2.00
N ALA A 747 12.13 38.74 -3.05
CA ALA A 747 12.86 40.00 -3.18
C ALA A 747 12.58 40.95 -1.99
N ARG A 748 11.31 41.08 -1.56
CA ARG A 748 10.94 41.90 -0.41
C ARG A 748 11.51 41.38 0.91
N LYS A 749 11.56 40.06 1.11
CA LYS A 749 12.09 39.44 2.33
C LYS A 749 13.62 39.57 2.43
N LEU A 750 14.33 39.45 1.31
CA LEU A 750 15.78 39.70 1.24
C LEU A 750 16.11 41.19 1.52
N ALA A 751 15.29 42.09 0.98
CA ALA A 751 15.45 43.54 1.14
C ALA A 751 14.94 44.10 2.48
N ASP A 752 14.42 43.28 3.39
CA ASP A 752 13.80 43.72 4.64
C ASP A 752 14.78 44.50 5.54
N LYS A 753 14.37 45.68 6.01
CA LYS A 753 15.12 46.57 6.90
C LYS A 753 15.17 46.09 8.34
N ALA A 754 14.42 45.05 8.69
CA ALA A 754 14.57 44.31 9.95
C ALA A 754 15.17 42.91 9.73
N GLY A 755 15.52 42.57 8.48
CA GLY A 755 15.95 41.23 8.10
C GLY A 755 17.40 40.91 8.46
N ARG A 756 17.79 39.66 8.18
CA ARG A 756 19.12 39.11 8.46
C ARG A 756 20.22 39.91 7.78
N ILE A 757 20.03 40.26 6.51
CA ILE A 757 21.06 40.97 5.74
C ILE A 757 21.28 42.38 6.27
N GLU A 758 20.22 43.09 6.68
CA GLU A 758 20.36 44.39 7.34
C GLU A 758 21.17 44.25 8.64
N SER A 759 20.91 43.20 9.43
CA SER A 759 21.67 42.94 10.65
C SER A 759 23.16 42.72 10.37
N LEU A 760 23.49 41.83 9.42
CA LEU A 760 24.88 41.51 9.03
C LEU A 760 25.65 42.74 8.54
N THR A 761 24.99 43.58 7.73
CA THR A 761 25.60 44.78 7.14
C THR A 761 25.75 45.91 8.15
N LYS A 762 24.76 46.13 9.01
CA LYS A 762 24.80 47.16 10.07
C LYS A 762 25.83 46.84 11.14
N ASP A 763 25.92 45.57 11.54
CA ASP A 763 26.86 45.10 12.56
C ASP A 763 28.29 44.94 12.01
N LYS A 764 28.48 45.14 10.69
CA LYS A 764 29.77 45.01 9.98
C LYS A 764 30.43 43.66 10.25
N VAL A 765 29.64 42.59 10.18
CA VAL A 765 30.14 41.22 10.34
C VAL A 765 31.16 40.93 9.25
N GLU A 766 32.30 40.36 9.63
CA GLU A 766 33.35 39.93 8.70
C GLU A 766 32.78 38.98 7.64
N SER A 767 33.24 39.12 6.39
CA SER A 767 32.60 38.47 5.23
C SER A 767 32.52 36.94 5.36
N ASP A 768 33.61 36.29 5.75
CA ASP A 768 33.65 34.84 5.95
C ASP A 768 32.64 34.39 7.02
N ALA A 769 32.57 35.13 8.14
CA ALA A 769 31.63 34.85 9.22
C ALA A 769 30.17 35.13 8.80
N ALA A 770 29.93 36.14 7.95
CA ALA A 770 28.61 36.43 7.40
C ALA A 770 28.15 35.29 6.46
N ILE A 771 29.03 34.80 5.58
CA ILE A 771 28.76 33.66 4.69
C ILE A 771 28.45 32.42 5.54
N GLU A 772 29.25 32.11 6.55
CA GLU A 772 28.99 30.99 7.48
C GLU A 772 27.62 31.10 8.14
N GLN A 773 27.25 32.28 8.64
CA GLN A 773 25.93 32.50 9.23
C GLN A 773 24.78 32.31 8.23
N LEU A 774 24.95 32.70 6.97
CA LEU A 774 23.94 32.50 5.92
C LEU A 774 23.77 31.00 5.59
N TYR A 775 24.87 30.25 5.51
CA TYR A 775 24.85 28.80 5.28
C TYR A 775 24.23 28.04 6.45
N LEU A 776 24.62 28.36 7.69
CA LEU A 776 24.02 27.75 8.89
C LEU A 776 22.53 28.08 8.99
N ALA A 777 22.13 29.30 8.66
CA ALA A 777 20.73 29.70 8.68
C ALA A 777 19.90 28.94 7.63
N ALA A 778 20.38 28.83 6.39
CA ALA A 778 19.62 28.27 5.28
C ALA A 778 19.72 26.73 5.19
N LEU A 779 20.93 26.18 5.33
CA LEU A 779 21.25 24.80 5.03
C LEU A 779 21.65 23.99 6.26
N SER A 780 21.76 24.62 7.44
CA SER A 780 22.15 23.96 8.69
C SER A 780 23.52 23.27 8.63
N ARG A 781 24.43 23.77 7.79
CA ARG A 781 25.82 23.33 7.68
C ARG A 781 26.75 24.51 7.44
N PHE A 782 28.05 24.30 7.61
CA PHE A 782 29.05 25.25 7.16
C PHE A 782 29.22 25.20 5.63
N PRO A 783 29.64 26.30 4.99
CA PRO A 783 30.00 26.31 3.58
C PRO A 783 31.22 25.43 3.34
N ARG A 784 31.23 24.71 2.22
CA ARG A 784 32.38 23.90 1.81
C ARG A 784 33.50 24.81 1.28
N PRO A 785 34.78 24.40 1.33
CA PRO A 785 35.89 25.23 0.83
C PRO A 785 35.71 25.72 -0.60
N GLU A 786 35.17 24.87 -1.50
CA GLU A 786 34.87 25.23 -2.88
C GLU A 786 33.74 26.27 -3.01
N GLU A 787 32.75 26.24 -2.11
CA GLU A 787 31.66 27.22 -2.07
C GLU A 787 32.16 28.57 -1.56
N ILE A 788 33.01 28.59 -0.52
CA ILE A 788 33.66 29.82 -0.03
C ILE A 788 34.50 30.42 -1.15
N GLN A 789 35.30 29.62 -1.85
CA GLN A 789 36.16 30.10 -2.93
C GLN A 789 35.34 30.74 -4.06
N ALA A 790 34.24 30.09 -4.48
CA ALA A 790 33.35 30.63 -5.50
C ALA A 790 32.68 31.95 -5.05
N LEU A 791 32.21 32.02 -3.81
CA LEU A 791 31.58 33.23 -3.27
C LEU A 791 32.57 34.40 -3.17
N LYS A 792 33.83 34.15 -2.79
CA LYS A 792 34.88 35.18 -2.77
C LYS A 792 35.22 35.77 -4.14
N SER A 793 35.01 35.03 -5.23
CA SER A 793 35.11 35.64 -6.57
C SER A 793 33.97 36.62 -6.83
N PHE A 794 32.73 36.26 -6.48
CA PHE A 794 31.55 37.13 -6.69
C PHE A 794 31.56 38.35 -5.77
N GLU A 795 32.10 38.24 -4.55
CA GLU A 795 32.23 39.36 -3.62
C GLU A 795 33.01 40.54 -4.23
N LYS A 796 34.02 40.26 -5.05
CA LYS A 796 34.84 41.28 -5.73
C LYS A 796 34.08 42.01 -6.85
N GLU A 797 33.04 41.40 -7.38
CA GLU A 797 32.23 41.93 -8.49
C GLU A 797 30.98 42.67 -7.98
N ALA A 798 30.59 42.47 -6.72
CA ALA A 798 29.41 43.09 -6.13
C ALA A 798 29.58 44.60 -5.91
N GLU A 799 28.52 45.38 -6.16
CA GLU A 799 28.55 46.85 -5.99
C GLU A 799 28.57 47.25 -4.51
N SER A 800 28.09 46.39 -3.61
CA SER A 800 28.11 46.59 -2.16
C SER A 800 28.08 45.27 -1.39
N PRO A 801 28.55 45.25 -0.12
CA PRO A 801 28.41 44.07 0.74
C PRO A 801 26.96 43.64 0.94
N ARG A 802 26.02 44.60 0.94
CA ARG A 802 24.60 44.31 1.04
C ARG A 802 24.11 43.50 -0.16
N GLN A 803 24.38 43.98 -1.37
CA GLN A 803 24.00 43.29 -2.60
C GLN A 803 24.62 41.88 -2.64
N PHE A 804 25.90 41.77 -2.28
CA PHE A 804 26.56 40.46 -2.21
C PHE A 804 25.81 39.49 -1.29
N TYR A 805 25.47 39.87 -0.07
CA TYR A 805 24.73 39.00 0.86
C TYR A 805 23.29 38.72 0.42
N GLU A 806 22.62 39.67 -0.27
CA GLU A 806 21.32 39.44 -0.92
C GLU A 806 21.43 38.34 -1.98
N ASP A 807 22.46 38.38 -2.84
CA ASP A 807 22.69 37.39 -3.90
C ASP A 807 23.09 36.01 -3.35
N VAL A 808 23.93 35.96 -2.31
CA VAL A 808 24.29 34.71 -1.62
C VAL A 808 23.04 34.06 -1.04
N LEU A 809 22.24 34.81 -0.26
CA LEU A 809 21.06 34.26 0.38
C LEU A 809 19.99 33.87 -0.65
N TRP A 810 19.82 34.65 -1.72
CA TRP A 810 18.94 34.30 -2.83
C TRP A 810 19.36 32.97 -3.49
N THR A 811 20.66 32.76 -3.70
CA THR A 811 21.19 31.52 -4.28
C THR A 811 20.93 30.32 -3.36
N LEU A 812 21.13 30.49 -2.04
CA LEU A 812 20.85 29.44 -1.06
C LEU A 812 19.36 29.07 -1.04
N LEU A 813 18.46 30.07 -1.02
CA LEU A 813 17.01 29.86 -1.00
C LEU A 813 16.46 29.21 -2.29
N ASN A 814 17.18 29.36 -3.42
CA ASN A 814 16.85 28.72 -4.69
C ASN A 814 17.57 27.37 -4.91
N SER A 815 18.43 26.96 -3.98
CA SER A 815 19.14 25.68 -4.08
C SER A 815 18.20 24.50 -3.84
N LYS A 816 18.48 23.36 -4.48
CA LYS A 816 17.76 22.10 -4.21
C LYS A 816 17.90 21.68 -2.74
N GLU A 817 19.06 21.95 -2.13
CA GLU A 817 19.33 21.62 -0.73
C GLU A 817 18.42 22.39 0.26
N PHE A 818 18.01 23.60 -0.11
CA PHE A 818 17.03 24.37 0.67
C PHE A 818 15.59 23.91 0.41
N LEU A 819 15.22 23.73 -0.87
CA LEU A 819 13.84 23.42 -1.28
C LEU A 819 13.39 22.00 -0.93
N PHE A 820 14.32 21.10 -0.64
CA PHE A 820 14.04 19.69 -0.36
C PHE A 820 14.62 19.24 0.97
N ASN A 821 13.85 18.40 1.66
CA ASN A 821 14.33 17.56 2.75
C ASN A 821 15.02 16.33 2.17
N HIS A 822 16.31 16.17 2.44
CA HIS A 822 17.19 15.22 1.76
C HIS A 822 17.97 14.37 2.76
#